data_AF-A0A816TTN6-F1
#
_entry.id   AF-A0A816TTN6-F1
#
_cell.length_a   1.000
_cell.length_b   1.000
_cell.length_c   1.000
_cell.angle_alpha   90.00
_cell.angle_beta   90.00
_cell.angle_gamma   90.00
#
_symmetry.space_group_name_H-M   'P 1'
#
loop_
_entity.id
_entity.type
_entity.pdbx_description
1 polymer ?
#
loop_
_entity_poly.entity_id
_entity_poly.type
_entity_poly.pdbx_seq_one_letter_code
_entity_poly.pdbx_strand_id
1 'polypeptide(L)'
;MTKIPRLAILILIVGTRGDVQPFIALAKALRSYGHRVRLATHETFRKFVRENGIEFYPLAGDPADLMSFLVKNAGILPSVSSIVSGDVGKSRRIIADILKSTWKACIDEDDETGVPFVAEAIIANPPSYGHIHCAQKLQIPLHMMFTMPWSPTSAFPHPFCRLNYGTGSSDRLNRLSYGVIELITWSGMRDLINEFREDTLQLPSLHTIEGFQGLTIEKVPYTYCWSPSLVPKPADWPQHISVSGFFFLDLATNYQPPERLVQFLQVGDPPIYIGFGSITGHDSCRILNVVLEALTATGYRALLSGLAKDDDILPDNVLKIDSCPHDWLFQYVSAVCHHGGAGTTAAGLRAGKPTIVVPFFGDQFFWGAMIAKIGAGPPPIPGKRLKVHELSEAFRMVHQPSTREAAERLKAAFEHENGCDAAVHAFHSNLPLEKMQSDIESTFGACCWLKDYNLKLSRPVAQVLVTAEKIKESELSVHSTYSWNRLAKDKRPHFPIYGMIRHGQKAFNSLFIDTPRRLRRARSSNNLITGARDSAECIVKGVGKSLGHASIGCLSFYGDVTDALERLPKLYDPYSECDEHKQPHIEGIQSGAKAAGNSVWHGFKDGISGLVKKPRAGFQRHGIIGGAAGAAVAIPNVVIKPVAGTLASITWLSRGVYAEAKHFKNRSNPDSGNQSPVSRPYGHRRTASGPQIYLTDTSPEERASFESGLTINKCREILTEFERIKNERESMSIDSNNSSTRKKENKIKRLFQRQRSGSAS
;
A
#
# COMPACT_ATOMS: atom_id res chain seq x y z
N MET A 1 -1.11 -24.35 -21.00
CA MET A 1 -1.15 -23.41 -19.86
C MET A 1 -2.16 -23.94 -18.85
N THR A 2 -1.96 -23.70 -17.55
CA THR A 2 -2.93 -24.06 -16.51
C THR A 2 -4.19 -23.19 -16.64
N LYS A 3 -5.37 -23.80 -16.73
CA LYS A 3 -6.65 -23.07 -16.80
C LYS A 3 -6.87 -22.32 -15.47
N ILE A 4 -7.18 -21.03 -15.57
CA ILE A 4 -7.56 -20.20 -14.41
C ILE A 4 -9.00 -20.55 -14.03
N PRO A 5 -9.31 -20.87 -12.77
CA PRO A 5 -10.68 -21.12 -12.34
C PRO A 5 -11.50 -19.84 -12.36
N ARG A 6 -12.82 -19.98 -12.55
CA ARG A 6 -13.79 -18.93 -12.24
C ARG A 6 -13.73 -18.65 -10.73
N LEU A 7 -13.67 -17.37 -10.38
CA LEU A 7 -13.57 -16.89 -8.99
C LEU A 7 -14.64 -15.84 -8.70
N ALA A 8 -15.07 -15.78 -7.44
CA ALA A 8 -15.71 -14.60 -6.85
C ALA A 8 -14.64 -13.60 -6.39
N ILE A 9 -14.45 -12.52 -7.14
CA ILE A 9 -13.46 -11.47 -6.85
C ILE A 9 -14.16 -10.29 -6.20
N LEU A 10 -13.66 -9.88 -5.03
CA LEU A 10 -14.04 -8.62 -4.40
C LEU A 10 -13.04 -7.53 -4.78
N ILE A 11 -13.53 -6.38 -5.20
CA ILE A 11 -12.73 -5.17 -5.44
C ILE A 11 -13.08 -4.14 -4.34
N LEU A 12 -12.15 -3.87 -3.42
CA LEU A 12 -12.29 -2.91 -2.32
C LEU A 12 -11.67 -1.56 -2.68
N ILE A 13 -12.49 -0.54 -2.93
CA ILE A 13 -12.02 0.82 -3.26
C ILE A 13 -12.60 1.85 -2.29
N VAL A 14 -11.73 2.50 -1.54
CA VAL A 14 -12.06 3.71 -0.74
C VAL A 14 -11.43 4.92 -1.41
N GLY A 15 -12.23 5.91 -1.78
CA GLY A 15 -11.75 7.07 -2.53
C GLY A 15 -12.85 7.83 -3.28
N THR A 16 -12.42 8.70 -4.19
CA THR A 16 -13.28 9.56 -5.02
C THR A 16 -13.76 8.84 -6.29
N ARG A 17 -14.54 9.53 -7.14
CA ARG A 17 -14.83 9.07 -8.50
C ARG A 17 -13.56 8.76 -9.31
N GLY A 18 -12.46 9.49 -9.08
CA GLY A 18 -11.17 9.24 -9.74
C GLY A 18 -10.51 7.93 -9.31
N ASP A 19 -10.86 7.42 -8.13
CA ASP A 19 -10.43 6.11 -7.62
C ASP A 19 -11.38 4.99 -8.05
N VAL A 20 -12.70 5.25 -8.09
CA VAL A 20 -13.73 4.23 -8.40
C VAL A 20 -13.87 3.96 -9.90
N GLN A 21 -13.87 4.99 -10.75
CA GLN A 21 -14.10 4.86 -12.19
C GLN A 21 -13.11 3.91 -12.91
N PRO A 22 -11.79 3.93 -12.62
CA PRO A 22 -10.84 2.94 -13.13
C PRO A 22 -11.22 1.49 -12.83
N PHE A 23 -11.78 1.23 -11.64
CA PHE A 23 -12.07 -0.14 -11.19
C PHE A 23 -13.40 -0.68 -11.71
N ILE A 24 -14.31 0.18 -12.18
CA ILE A 24 -15.47 -0.26 -12.98
C ILE A 24 -14.98 -0.84 -14.33
N ALA A 25 -13.99 -0.22 -14.97
CA ALA A 25 -13.39 -0.77 -16.19
C ALA A 25 -12.66 -2.10 -15.93
N LEU A 26 -11.84 -2.18 -14.87
CA LEU A 26 -11.22 -3.43 -14.45
C LEU A 26 -12.26 -4.53 -14.13
N ALA A 27 -13.39 -4.17 -13.50
CA ALA A 27 -14.46 -5.12 -13.20
C ALA A 27 -15.12 -5.67 -14.48
N LYS A 28 -15.33 -4.83 -15.50
CA LYS A 28 -15.80 -5.29 -16.83
C LYS A 28 -14.82 -6.26 -17.48
N ALA A 29 -13.51 -5.98 -17.42
CA ALA A 29 -12.48 -6.89 -17.93
C ALA A 29 -12.44 -8.22 -17.14
N LEU A 30 -12.42 -8.20 -15.80
CA LEU A 30 -12.48 -9.43 -15.01
C LEU A 30 -13.75 -10.26 -15.29
N ARG A 31 -14.88 -9.62 -15.61
CA ARG A 31 -16.09 -10.30 -16.08
C ARG A 31 -15.96 -10.94 -17.48
N SER A 32 -15.19 -10.36 -18.41
CA SER A 32 -14.98 -10.98 -19.75
C SER A 32 -14.11 -12.24 -19.67
N TYR A 33 -13.16 -12.30 -18.73
CA TYR A 33 -12.43 -13.51 -18.35
C TYR A 33 -13.28 -14.48 -17.48
N GLY A 34 -14.57 -14.18 -17.28
CA GLY A 34 -15.57 -15.08 -16.70
C GLY A 34 -15.80 -14.97 -15.19
N HIS A 35 -15.03 -14.14 -14.46
CA HIS A 35 -15.16 -14.03 -13.00
C HIS A 35 -16.52 -13.41 -12.57
N ARG A 36 -16.99 -13.76 -11.36
CA ARG A 36 -18.02 -12.95 -10.66
C ARG A 36 -17.28 -11.84 -9.94
N VAL A 37 -17.71 -10.60 -10.12
CA VAL A 37 -16.98 -9.42 -9.63
C VAL A 37 -17.92 -8.50 -8.87
N ARG A 38 -17.63 -8.31 -7.58
CA ARG A 38 -18.28 -7.33 -6.71
C ARG A 38 -17.33 -6.15 -6.48
N LEU A 39 -17.78 -4.94 -6.75
CA LEU A 39 -17.07 -3.70 -6.46
C LEU A 39 -17.69 -3.06 -5.22
N ALA A 40 -16.93 -3.08 -4.12
CA ALA A 40 -17.32 -2.50 -2.85
C ALA A 40 -16.67 -1.12 -2.68
N THR A 41 -17.51 -0.10 -2.54
CA THR A 41 -17.10 1.30 -2.36
C THR A 41 -18.23 2.11 -1.71
N HIS A 42 -18.06 3.42 -1.54
CA HIS A 42 -19.02 4.30 -0.87
C HIS A 42 -20.40 4.31 -1.56
N GLU A 43 -21.47 4.33 -0.75
CA GLU A 43 -22.88 4.30 -1.18
C GLU A 43 -23.22 5.30 -2.32
N THR A 44 -22.63 6.50 -2.29
CA THR A 44 -22.81 7.53 -3.33
C THR A 44 -22.48 7.07 -4.76
N PHE A 45 -21.68 6.00 -4.92
CA PHE A 45 -21.35 5.41 -6.22
C PHE A 45 -22.21 4.19 -6.61
N ARG A 46 -23.15 3.71 -5.78
CA ARG A 46 -24.01 2.54 -6.06
C ARG A 46 -24.58 2.59 -7.47
N LYS A 47 -25.29 3.67 -7.78
CA LYS A 47 -25.93 3.89 -9.09
C LYS A 47 -24.92 3.77 -10.24
N PHE A 48 -23.78 4.46 -10.15
CA PHE A 48 -22.75 4.46 -11.20
C PHE A 48 -22.10 3.07 -11.41
N VAL A 49 -21.98 2.26 -10.36
CA VAL A 49 -21.47 0.87 -10.43
C VAL A 49 -22.53 -0.07 -11.04
N ARG A 50 -23.78 0.00 -10.55
CA ARG A 50 -24.91 -0.83 -11.04
C ARG A 50 -25.28 -0.52 -12.49
N GLU A 51 -25.31 0.75 -12.90
CA GLU A 51 -25.54 1.18 -14.29
C GLU A 51 -24.47 0.65 -15.26
N ASN A 52 -23.26 0.37 -14.76
CA ASN A 52 -22.19 -0.27 -15.53
C ASN A 52 -22.25 -1.81 -15.51
N GLY A 53 -23.31 -2.40 -14.92
CA GLY A 53 -23.53 -3.84 -14.86
C GLY A 53 -22.61 -4.58 -13.89
N ILE A 54 -22.11 -3.91 -12.85
CA ILE A 54 -21.22 -4.52 -11.84
C ILE A 54 -21.99 -4.72 -10.53
N GLU A 55 -21.73 -5.84 -9.84
CA GLU A 55 -22.31 -6.11 -8.51
C GLU A 55 -21.71 -5.14 -7.49
N PHE A 56 -22.56 -4.49 -6.69
CA PHE A 56 -22.15 -3.43 -5.75
C PHE A 56 -22.20 -3.93 -4.29
N TYR A 57 -21.42 -3.31 -3.41
CA TYR A 57 -21.63 -3.42 -1.96
C TYR A 57 -21.21 -2.13 -1.25
N PRO A 58 -22.02 -1.58 -0.32
CA PRO A 58 -21.69 -0.34 0.38
C PRO A 58 -20.56 -0.51 1.39
N LEU A 59 -19.44 0.16 1.16
CA LEU A 59 -18.49 0.50 2.22
C LEU A 59 -18.97 1.74 2.98
N ALA A 60 -18.72 1.78 4.28
CA ALA A 60 -19.15 2.87 5.14
C ALA A 60 -18.33 4.17 4.90
N GLY A 61 -18.83 5.27 5.45
CA GLY A 61 -18.20 6.59 5.34
C GLY A 61 -18.48 7.32 4.03
N ASP A 62 -18.30 8.64 4.07
CA ASP A 62 -18.48 9.53 2.92
C ASP A 62 -17.10 9.93 2.35
N PRO A 63 -16.88 9.81 1.02
CA PRO A 63 -15.60 10.18 0.40
C PRO A 63 -15.32 11.68 0.48
N ALA A 64 -16.34 12.55 0.49
CA ALA A 64 -16.17 13.98 0.67
C ALA A 64 -15.71 14.34 2.08
N ASP A 65 -16.18 13.64 3.12
CA ASP A 65 -15.66 13.80 4.49
C ASP A 65 -14.20 13.36 4.59
N LEU A 66 -13.87 12.17 4.06
CA LEU A 66 -12.51 11.64 4.08
C LEU A 66 -11.54 12.56 3.31
N MET A 67 -11.94 13.06 2.14
CA MET A 67 -11.14 14.01 1.37
C MET A 67 -11.07 15.39 2.04
N SER A 68 -12.15 15.89 2.64
CA SER A 68 -12.13 17.13 3.44
C SER A 68 -11.10 17.04 4.56
N PHE A 69 -11.04 15.90 5.27
CA PHE A 69 -10.01 15.63 6.27
C PHE A 69 -8.60 15.57 5.66
N LEU A 70 -8.39 14.82 4.58
CA LEU A 70 -7.06 14.69 3.94
C LEU A 70 -6.55 16.00 3.34
N VAL A 71 -7.43 16.88 2.85
CA VAL A 71 -7.04 18.18 2.28
C VAL A 71 -6.77 19.23 3.38
N LYS A 72 -7.62 19.30 4.41
CA LYS A 72 -7.31 20.08 5.64
C LYS A 72 -5.96 19.67 6.24
N ASN A 73 -5.64 18.38 6.15
CA ASN A 73 -4.44 17.75 6.69
C ASN A 73 -3.49 17.28 5.56
N ALA A 74 -3.27 18.13 4.56
CA ALA A 74 -2.36 17.86 3.43
C ALA A 74 -0.86 17.85 3.82
N GLY A 75 -0.54 17.84 5.11
CA GLY A 75 0.74 17.44 5.68
C GLY A 75 0.49 16.26 6.62
N ILE A 76 1.43 15.32 6.74
CA ILE A 76 1.18 13.93 7.18
C ILE A 76 0.67 13.81 8.65
N LEU A 77 0.68 14.90 9.42
CA LEU A 77 0.08 15.00 10.75
C LEU A 77 -1.13 15.97 10.73
N PRO A 78 -2.20 15.70 11.51
CA PRO A 78 -3.34 16.61 11.60
C PRO A 78 -2.95 18.03 12.01
N SER A 79 -3.54 19.00 11.32
CA SER A 79 -3.49 20.42 11.64
C SER A 79 -4.12 20.71 13.00
N VAL A 80 -3.66 21.78 13.66
CA VAL A 80 -4.21 22.25 14.94
C VAL A 80 -5.72 22.44 14.82
N SER A 81 -6.18 23.07 13.73
CA SER A 81 -7.59 23.31 13.44
C SER A 81 -8.42 22.02 13.30
N SER A 82 -7.91 20.96 12.65
CA SER A 82 -8.62 19.67 12.55
C SER A 82 -8.67 18.87 13.86
N ILE A 83 -7.78 19.16 14.82
CA ILE A 83 -7.89 18.61 16.17
C ILE A 83 -9.00 19.35 16.94
N VAL A 84 -9.07 20.69 16.80
CA VAL A 84 -10.04 21.56 17.49
C VAL A 84 -11.48 21.33 17.04
N SER A 85 -11.70 21.19 15.73
CA SER A 85 -13.02 20.95 15.13
C SER A 85 -13.60 19.56 15.45
N GLY A 86 -12.81 18.66 16.05
CA GLY A 86 -13.16 17.26 16.19
C GLY A 86 -13.05 16.44 14.90
N ASP A 87 -12.57 17.02 13.78
CA ASP A 87 -12.43 16.33 12.49
C ASP A 87 -11.61 15.02 12.62
N VAL A 88 -10.57 15.01 13.46
CA VAL A 88 -9.77 13.79 13.75
C VAL A 88 -10.61 12.69 14.40
N GLY A 89 -11.49 13.06 15.34
CA GLY A 89 -12.38 12.12 16.03
C GLY A 89 -13.45 11.55 15.09
N LYS A 90 -14.05 12.41 14.24
CA LYS A 90 -14.97 12.00 13.18
C LYS A 90 -14.31 11.03 12.20
N SER A 91 -13.12 11.38 11.71
CA SER A 91 -12.38 10.59 10.71
C SER A 91 -11.94 9.22 11.24
N ARG A 92 -11.56 9.12 12.52
CA ARG A 92 -11.25 7.82 13.15
C ARG A 92 -12.46 6.91 13.29
N ARG A 93 -13.68 7.44 13.51
CA ARG A 93 -14.92 6.64 13.47
C ARG A 93 -15.19 6.15 12.06
N ILE A 94 -15.15 7.04 11.07
CA ILE A 94 -15.30 6.70 9.65
C ILE A 94 -14.33 5.58 9.23
N ILE A 95 -13.06 5.63 9.67
CA ILE A 95 -12.08 4.57 9.40
C ILE A 95 -12.45 3.24 10.07
N ALA A 96 -12.94 3.25 11.32
CA ALA A 96 -13.39 2.04 12.02
C ALA A 96 -14.63 1.41 11.35
N ASP A 97 -15.56 2.25 10.87
CA ASP A 97 -16.76 1.83 10.15
C ASP A 97 -16.40 1.27 8.77
N ILE A 98 -15.46 1.92 8.06
CA ILE A 98 -14.85 1.39 6.82
C ILE A 98 -14.28 -0.01 7.07
N LEU A 99 -13.40 -0.18 8.07
CA LEU A 99 -12.80 -1.48 8.41
C LEU A 99 -13.89 -2.55 8.61
N LYS A 100 -14.88 -2.28 9.45
CA LYS A 100 -16.00 -3.19 9.73
C LYS A 100 -16.82 -3.52 8.47
N SER A 101 -17.05 -2.55 7.59
CA SER A 101 -17.72 -2.79 6.29
C SER A 101 -16.87 -3.59 5.29
N THR A 102 -15.53 -3.51 5.33
CA THR A 102 -14.68 -4.34 4.43
C THR A 102 -14.81 -5.83 4.72
N TRP A 103 -15.05 -6.23 5.98
CA TRP A 103 -15.31 -7.63 6.33
C TRP A 103 -16.64 -8.10 5.76
N LYS A 104 -17.72 -7.33 6.01
CA LYS A 104 -19.06 -7.60 5.49
C LYS A 104 -19.08 -7.72 3.97
N ALA A 105 -18.41 -6.81 3.25
CA ALA A 105 -18.28 -6.87 1.80
C ALA A 105 -17.66 -8.19 1.26
N CYS A 106 -16.91 -8.92 2.10
CA CYS A 106 -16.33 -10.23 1.75
C CYS A 106 -17.26 -11.43 1.95
N ILE A 107 -18.36 -11.32 2.72
CA ILE A 107 -19.18 -12.47 3.16
C ILE A 107 -20.70 -12.25 3.17
N ASP A 108 -21.18 -11.01 3.26
CA ASP A 108 -22.60 -10.68 3.23
C ASP A 108 -23.15 -10.87 1.80
N GLU A 109 -24.43 -11.20 1.67
CA GLU A 109 -25.12 -11.33 0.38
C GLU A 109 -25.20 -10.00 -0.40
N ASP A 110 -25.67 -10.05 -1.66
CA ASP A 110 -25.96 -8.83 -2.42
C ASP A 110 -27.28 -8.22 -1.93
N ASP A 111 -27.25 -6.93 -1.57
CA ASP A 111 -28.33 -6.26 -0.83
C ASP A 111 -29.58 -5.93 -1.66
N GLU A 112 -29.50 -6.04 -2.99
CA GLU A 112 -30.63 -5.84 -3.91
C GLU A 112 -31.21 -7.17 -4.42
N THR A 113 -30.39 -8.22 -4.52
CA THR A 113 -30.77 -9.50 -5.14
C THR A 113 -30.82 -10.69 -4.18
N GLY A 114 -30.32 -10.53 -2.94
CA GLY A 114 -30.23 -11.61 -1.95
C GLY A 114 -29.24 -12.73 -2.33
N VAL A 115 -28.44 -12.57 -3.38
CA VAL A 115 -27.54 -13.64 -3.86
C VAL A 115 -26.29 -13.71 -2.99
N PRO A 116 -26.03 -14.84 -2.29
CA PRO A 116 -24.86 -14.98 -1.40
C PRO A 116 -23.54 -14.73 -2.14
N PHE A 117 -22.59 -14.07 -1.46
CA PHE A 117 -21.26 -13.78 -2.00
C PHE A 117 -20.21 -14.07 -0.92
N VAL A 118 -19.19 -14.87 -1.25
CA VAL A 118 -18.02 -15.01 -0.38
C VAL A 118 -16.75 -14.95 -1.22
N ALA A 119 -15.90 -13.96 -0.94
CA ALA A 119 -14.70 -13.68 -1.71
C ALA A 119 -13.71 -14.85 -1.78
N GLU A 120 -13.18 -15.11 -2.96
CA GLU A 120 -12.15 -16.12 -3.25
C GLU A 120 -10.80 -15.49 -3.65
N ALA A 121 -10.83 -14.20 -3.99
CA ALA A 121 -9.68 -13.31 -4.10
C ALA A 121 -10.10 -11.86 -3.83
N ILE A 122 -9.18 -11.03 -3.34
CA ILE A 122 -9.40 -9.59 -3.12
C ILE A 122 -8.46 -8.78 -4.03
N ILE A 123 -9.01 -7.77 -4.70
CA ILE A 123 -8.27 -6.65 -5.28
C ILE A 123 -8.59 -5.41 -4.45
N ALA A 124 -7.59 -4.59 -4.10
CA ALA A 124 -7.84 -3.43 -3.23
C ALA A 124 -6.92 -2.24 -3.49
N ASN A 125 -7.39 -1.02 -3.16
CA ASN A 125 -6.53 0.15 -3.01
C ASN A 125 -6.06 0.34 -1.55
N PRO A 126 -4.89 0.96 -1.28
CA PRO A 126 -4.37 1.12 0.07
C PRO A 126 -5.28 1.85 1.07
N PRO A 127 -6.04 2.90 0.69
CA PRO A 127 -7.00 3.58 1.58
C PRO A 127 -8.14 2.72 2.12
N SER A 128 -8.33 1.48 1.64
CA SER A 128 -9.36 0.57 2.19
C SER A 128 -8.96 -0.08 3.53
N TYR A 129 -7.65 -0.16 3.83
CA TYR A 129 -6.99 -0.71 5.04
C TYR A 129 -7.33 -2.14 5.50
N GLY A 130 -8.59 -2.58 5.50
CA GLY A 130 -9.02 -3.90 5.96
C GLY A 130 -8.64 -5.05 5.03
N HIS A 131 -8.25 -4.75 3.79
CA HIS A 131 -7.95 -5.68 2.69
C HIS A 131 -7.07 -6.87 3.10
N ILE A 132 -5.91 -6.62 3.73
CA ILE A 132 -4.96 -7.67 4.13
C ILE A 132 -5.48 -8.49 5.31
N HIS A 133 -6.28 -7.89 6.20
CA HIS A 133 -6.81 -8.59 7.36
C HIS A 133 -8.01 -9.48 6.99
N CYS A 134 -8.86 -9.05 6.06
CA CYS A 134 -9.91 -9.88 5.48
C CYS A 134 -9.32 -11.05 4.67
N ALA A 135 -8.29 -10.78 3.84
CA ALA A 135 -7.57 -11.83 3.11
C ALA A 135 -6.87 -12.83 4.05
N GLN A 136 -6.31 -12.36 5.17
CA GLN A 136 -5.77 -13.20 6.25
C GLN A 136 -6.84 -14.05 6.91
N LYS A 137 -8.03 -13.52 7.21
CA LYS A 137 -9.13 -14.28 7.82
C LYS A 137 -9.65 -15.39 6.91
N LEU A 138 -9.81 -15.09 5.62
CA LEU A 138 -10.32 -16.03 4.61
C LEU A 138 -9.24 -16.97 4.02
N GLN A 139 -7.95 -16.71 4.28
CA GLN A 139 -6.81 -17.42 3.67
C GLN A 139 -6.84 -17.43 2.13
N ILE A 140 -7.25 -16.29 1.55
CA ILE A 140 -7.35 -16.04 0.09
C ILE A 140 -6.25 -15.07 -0.39
N PRO A 141 -5.89 -15.07 -1.69
CA PRO A 141 -4.95 -14.10 -2.24
C PRO A 141 -5.51 -12.66 -2.21
N LEU A 142 -4.60 -11.71 -2.04
CA LEU A 142 -4.83 -10.28 -2.17
C LEU A 142 -3.90 -9.74 -3.26
N HIS A 143 -4.40 -8.82 -4.08
CA HIS A 143 -3.62 -8.06 -5.05
C HIS A 143 -3.92 -6.56 -4.87
N MET A 144 -2.90 -5.75 -4.63
CA MET A 144 -3.09 -4.30 -4.48
C MET A 144 -3.04 -3.63 -5.85
N MET A 145 -3.95 -2.70 -6.12
CA MET A 145 -3.94 -1.92 -7.35
C MET A 145 -4.17 -0.44 -7.03
N PHE A 146 -3.38 0.45 -7.64
CA PHE A 146 -3.48 1.87 -7.31
C PHE A 146 -3.01 2.84 -8.40
N THR A 147 -3.54 4.06 -8.30
CA THR A 147 -3.36 5.21 -9.20
C THR A 147 -2.28 6.20 -8.73
N MET A 148 -1.51 5.86 -7.68
CA MET A 148 -0.34 6.64 -7.24
C MET A 148 0.70 5.70 -6.59
N PRO A 149 2.01 6.00 -6.65
CA PRO A 149 3.05 5.08 -6.17
C PRO A 149 3.02 4.90 -4.64
N TRP A 150 2.93 3.66 -4.19
CA TRP A 150 2.86 3.27 -2.76
C TRP A 150 3.98 2.31 -2.33
N SER A 151 4.70 1.71 -3.28
CA SER A 151 5.75 0.72 -3.03
C SER A 151 7.14 1.38 -3.01
N PRO A 152 8.00 1.11 -2.01
CA PRO A 152 9.31 1.74 -1.89
C PRO A 152 10.18 1.61 -3.17
N THR A 153 10.61 2.76 -3.70
CA THR A 153 11.55 2.88 -4.83
C THR A 153 12.52 4.04 -4.61
N SER A 154 13.69 3.99 -5.25
CA SER A 154 14.57 5.17 -5.40
C SER A 154 14.11 6.18 -6.46
N ALA A 155 13.26 5.79 -7.42
CA ALA A 155 12.99 6.58 -8.62
C ALA A 155 12.22 7.90 -8.37
N PHE A 156 11.40 7.94 -7.32
CA PHE A 156 10.61 9.10 -6.89
C PHE A 156 10.19 8.93 -5.42
N PRO A 157 9.96 10.03 -4.67
CA PRO A 157 9.46 9.96 -3.30
C PRO A 157 7.97 9.57 -3.24
N HIS A 158 7.52 9.11 -2.07
CA HIS A 158 6.11 8.83 -1.80
C HIS A 158 5.27 10.11 -1.94
N PRO A 159 4.12 10.10 -2.64
CA PRO A 159 3.29 11.28 -2.93
C PRO A 159 2.99 12.25 -1.77
N PHE A 160 2.65 11.73 -0.58
CA PHE A 160 2.39 12.56 0.61
C PHE A 160 3.64 13.15 1.28
N CYS A 161 4.85 12.77 0.85
CA CYS A 161 6.09 13.35 1.32
C CYS A 161 6.47 14.56 0.45
N ARG A 162 6.49 15.77 1.03
CA ARG A 162 6.81 17.02 0.31
C ARG A 162 8.30 17.20 0.02
N LEU A 163 8.91 16.21 -0.63
CA LEU A 163 10.25 16.29 -1.20
C LEU A 163 10.18 16.86 -2.62
N ASN A 164 11.19 17.64 -3.03
CA ASN A 164 11.23 18.20 -4.37
C ASN A 164 11.53 17.08 -5.40
N TYR A 165 10.66 16.92 -6.39
CA TYR A 165 10.81 16.01 -7.55
C TYR A 165 11.89 16.50 -8.56
N GLY A 166 12.93 17.19 -8.09
CA GLY A 166 13.95 17.83 -8.91
C GLY A 166 15.27 17.07 -8.95
N THR A 167 16.12 17.40 -9.93
CA THR A 167 17.49 16.88 -10.10
C THR A 167 18.35 17.22 -8.88
N GLY A 168 18.45 16.28 -7.94
CA GLY A 168 19.09 16.48 -6.63
C GLY A 168 18.43 15.74 -5.47
N SER A 169 17.23 15.16 -5.65
CA SER A 169 16.72 14.17 -4.70
C SER A 169 17.63 12.94 -4.68
N SER A 170 18.33 12.66 -3.58
CA SER A 170 19.09 11.42 -3.44
C SER A 170 18.13 10.23 -3.46
N ASP A 171 18.41 9.25 -4.34
CA ASP A 171 17.76 7.94 -4.47
C ASP A 171 17.38 7.28 -3.12
N ARG A 172 18.24 7.46 -2.10
CA ARG A 172 18.04 6.91 -0.75
C ARG A 172 16.93 7.62 0.02
N LEU A 173 16.73 8.92 -0.17
CA LEU A 173 15.66 9.72 0.45
C LEU A 173 14.29 9.34 -0.12
N ASN A 174 14.23 9.16 -1.44
CA ASN A 174 13.02 8.72 -2.14
C ASN A 174 12.54 7.39 -1.54
N ARG A 175 13.42 6.39 -1.44
CA ARG A 175 13.09 5.08 -0.87
C ARG A 175 12.75 5.14 0.63
N LEU A 176 13.42 6.01 1.40
CA LEU A 176 13.16 6.21 2.83
C LEU A 176 11.77 6.81 3.09
N SER A 177 11.29 7.72 2.23
CA SER A 177 10.03 8.44 2.41
C SER A 177 8.83 7.49 2.59
N TYR A 178 8.78 6.38 1.86
CA TYR A 178 7.72 5.37 1.98
C TYR A 178 7.64 4.76 3.38
N GLY A 179 8.79 4.40 3.97
CA GLY A 179 8.84 3.87 5.33
C GLY A 179 8.46 4.90 6.40
N VAL A 180 8.63 6.19 6.14
CA VAL A 180 8.16 7.26 7.04
C VAL A 180 6.63 7.41 6.96
N ILE A 181 6.05 7.44 5.76
CA ILE A 181 4.59 7.51 5.60
C ILE A 181 3.93 6.28 6.24
N GLU A 182 4.38 5.08 5.90
CA GLU A 182 3.83 3.83 6.43
C GLU A 182 3.92 3.75 7.96
N LEU A 183 5.02 4.24 8.57
CA LEU A 183 5.17 4.29 10.03
C LEU A 183 4.17 5.24 10.69
N ILE A 184 3.91 6.42 10.10
CA ILE A 184 2.95 7.39 10.64
C ILE A 184 1.53 6.86 10.48
N THR A 185 1.16 6.36 9.30
CA THR A 185 -0.15 5.74 9.03
C THR A 185 -0.42 4.58 9.99
N TRP A 186 0.52 3.64 10.12
CA TRP A 186 0.38 2.52 11.06
C TRP A 186 0.26 3.00 12.51
N SER A 187 1.07 3.97 12.93
CA SER A 187 1.02 4.50 14.30
C SER A 187 -0.31 5.17 14.65
N GLY A 188 -0.97 5.81 13.67
CA GLY A 188 -2.29 6.45 13.84
C GLY A 188 -3.50 5.52 13.74
N MET A 189 -3.30 4.27 13.28
CA MET A 189 -4.39 3.33 12.94
C MET A 189 -4.30 1.95 13.62
N ARG A 190 -3.14 1.58 14.18
CA ARG A 190 -2.88 0.28 14.83
C ARG A 190 -3.97 -0.13 15.83
N ASP A 191 -4.51 0.82 16.58
CA ASP A 191 -5.55 0.55 17.58
C ASP A 191 -6.89 0.18 16.94
N LEU A 192 -7.38 0.98 15.98
CA LEU A 192 -8.58 0.67 15.20
C LEU A 192 -8.45 -0.65 14.41
N ILE A 193 -7.26 -0.91 13.87
CA ILE A 193 -6.95 -2.14 13.15
C ILE A 193 -6.93 -3.35 14.11
N ASN A 194 -6.38 -3.22 15.32
CA ASN A 194 -6.37 -4.32 16.28
C ASN A 194 -7.76 -4.60 16.88
N GLU A 195 -8.57 -3.56 17.17
CA GLU A 195 -9.99 -3.71 17.52
C GLU A 195 -10.74 -4.50 16.44
N PHE A 196 -10.63 -4.08 15.17
CA PHE A 196 -11.23 -4.79 14.04
C PHE A 196 -10.73 -6.24 13.90
N ARG A 197 -9.44 -6.49 14.13
CA ARG A 197 -8.86 -7.84 14.07
C ARG A 197 -9.39 -8.74 15.18
N GLU A 198 -9.41 -8.26 16.42
CA GLU A 198 -9.76 -9.07 17.57
C GLU A 198 -11.28 -9.26 17.65
N ASP A 199 -12.06 -8.18 17.64
CA ASP A 199 -13.52 -8.23 17.82
C ASP A 199 -14.24 -8.78 16.58
N THR A 200 -13.94 -8.24 15.39
CA THR A 200 -14.68 -8.57 14.15
C THR A 200 -14.10 -9.79 13.45
N LEU A 201 -12.78 -9.81 13.23
CA LEU A 201 -12.14 -10.91 12.49
C LEU A 201 -11.74 -12.09 13.36
N GLN A 202 -11.74 -12.00 14.69
CA GLN A 202 -11.25 -13.05 15.58
C GLN A 202 -9.84 -13.53 15.16
N LEU A 203 -8.95 -12.57 14.94
CA LEU A 203 -7.52 -12.71 14.64
C LEU A 203 -6.71 -12.01 15.74
N PRO A 204 -5.53 -12.52 16.14
CA PRO A 204 -4.68 -11.83 17.12
C PRO A 204 -4.31 -10.42 16.70
N SER A 205 -4.26 -9.48 17.64
CA SER A 205 -3.66 -8.16 17.43
C SER A 205 -2.22 -8.25 16.89
N LEU A 206 -1.82 -7.26 16.10
CA LEU A 206 -0.45 -7.10 15.62
C LEU A 206 0.33 -6.22 16.58
N HIS A 207 1.54 -6.64 16.95
CA HIS A 207 2.46 -5.77 17.68
C HIS A 207 2.90 -4.58 16.80
N THR A 208 3.38 -3.52 17.44
CA THR A 208 3.78 -2.25 16.78
C THR A 208 4.77 -2.42 15.63
N ILE A 209 5.57 -3.50 15.62
CA ILE A 209 6.60 -3.77 14.61
C ILE A 209 6.07 -4.71 13.50
N GLU A 210 4.98 -5.45 13.72
CA GLU A 210 4.51 -6.53 12.83
C GLU A 210 3.52 -6.04 11.77
N GLY A 211 2.70 -5.02 12.08
CA GLY A 211 1.85 -4.37 11.06
C GLY A 211 2.62 -3.40 10.16
N PHE A 212 3.77 -2.90 10.62
CA PHE A 212 4.67 -2.08 9.79
C PHE A 212 5.30 -2.95 8.69
N GLN A 213 5.25 -2.49 7.44
CA GLN A 213 5.74 -3.21 6.26
C GLN A 213 5.02 -4.54 5.98
N GLY A 214 3.83 -4.78 6.55
CA GLY A 214 3.09 -6.04 6.39
C GLY A 214 2.85 -6.45 4.93
N LEU A 215 2.44 -5.51 4.06
CA LEU A 215 2.30 -5.74 2.61
C LEU A 215 3.64 -6.12 1.95
N THR A 216 4.74 -5.49 2.37
CA THR A 216 6.09 -5.71 1.82
C THR A 216 6.69 -7.04 2.29
N ILE A 217 6.47 -7.41 3.55
CA ILE A 217 6.97 -8.65 4.16
C ILE A 217 6.24 -9.87 3.61
N GLU A 218 4.91 -9.80 3.48
CA GLU A 218 4.12 -10.84 2.80
C GLU A 218 4.32 -10.82 1.27
N LYS A 219 5.01 -9.82 0.71
CA LYS A 219 5.24 -9.60 -0.73
C LYS A 219 3.93 -9.64 -1.52
N VAL A 220 2.95 -8.87 -1.05
CA VAL A 220 1.63 -8.77 -1.69
C VAL A 220 1.82 -8.16 -3.09
N PRO A 221 1.29 -8.79 -4.14
CA PRO A 221 1.34 -8.26 -5.50
C PRO A 221 0.81 -6.82 -5.61
N TYR A 222 1.42 -6.04 -6.48
CA TYR A 222 0.99 -4.67 -6.83
C TYR A 222 0.87 -4.51 -8.35
N THR A 223 -0.18 -3.82 -8.81
CA THR A 223 -0.27 -3.30 -10.17
C THR A 223 -0.60 -1.82 -10.14
N TYR A 224 0.20 -1.03 -10.84
CA TYR A 224 0.02 0.42 -10.93
C TYR A 224 -0.71 0.79 -12.21
N CYS A 225 -1.84 1.49 -12.02
CA CYS A 225 -2.86 1.73 -13.02
C CYS A 225 -2.53 2.96 -13.89
N TRP A 226 -1.31 3.01 -14.44
CA TRP A 226 -0.82 4.09 -15.29
C TRP A 226 0.00 3.57 -16.47
N SER A 227 0.17 4.40 -17.50
CA SER A 227 0.98 4.06 -18.67
C SER A 227 2.48 3.90 -18.34
N PRO A 228 3.13 2.77 -18.71
CA PRO A 228 4.59 2.64 -18.62
C PRO A 228 5.33 3.61 -19.55
N SER A 229 4.67 4.13 -20.58
CA SER A 229 5.19 5.14 -21.50
C SER A 229 5.24 6.55 -20.84
N LEU A 230 4.39 6.81 -19.85
CA LEU A 230 4.43 8.03 -19.02
C LEU A 230 5.32 7.87 -17.78
N VAL A 231 5.16 6.77 -17.04
CA VAL A 231 5.97 6.44 -15.85
C VAL A 231 6.43 4.98 -15.94
N PRO A 232 7.64 4.71 -16.46
CA PRO A 232 8.15 3.36 -16.60
C PRO A 232 8.35 2.71 -15.24
N LYS A 233 8.23 1.37 -15.20
CA LYS A 233 8.49 0.58 -13.98
C LYS A 233 9.92 0.87 -13.46
N PRO A 234 10.09 1.34 -12.20
CA PRO A 234 11.39 1.47 -11.56
C PRO A 234 12.18 0.15 -11.55
N ALA A 235 13.48 0.25 -11.82
CA ALA A 235 14.38 -0.92 -11.88
C ALA A 235 14.57 -1.62 -10.52
N ASP A 236 14.28 -0.96 -9.40
CA ASP A 236 14.35 -1.55 -8.05
C ASP A 236 13.02 -2.19 -7.58
N TRP A 237 11.98 -2.23 -8.43
CA TRP A 237 10.73 -2.94 -8.14
C TRP A 237 10.78 -4.43 -8.54
N PRO A 238 10.53 -5.37 -7.61
CA PRO A 238 10.55 -6.81 -7.88
C PRO A 238 9.42 -7.25 -8.84
N GLN A 239 9.46 -8.52 -9.28
CA GLN A 239 8.56 -9.06 -10.31
C GLN A 239 7.06 -9.00 -9.93
N HIS A 240 6.71 -9.14 -8.65
CA HIS A 240 5.32 -9.04 -8.17
C HIS A 240 4.76 -7.60 -8.16
N ILE A 241 5.55 -6.61 -8.58
CA ILE A 241 5.11 -5.22 -8.75
C ILE A 241 5.14 -4.89 -10.24
N SER A 242 4.01 -4.46 -10.79
CA SER A 242 3.80 -4.23 -12.22
C SER A 242 3.23 -2.84 -12.50
N VAL A 243 3.36 -2.39 -13.74
CA VAL A 243 2.72 -1.20 -14.30
C VAL A 243 1.91 -1.71 -15.50
N SER A 244 0.62 -1.41 -15.57
CA SER A 244 -0.29 -2.04 -16.53
C SER A 244 -0.65 -1.21 -17.76
N GLY A 245 -0.64 0.12 -17.63
CA GLY A 245 -1.49 0.99 -18.44
C GLY A 245 -2.62 1.59 -17.59
N PHE A 246 -3.20 2.69 -18.05
CA PHE A 246 -4.38 3.32 -17.44
C PHE A 246 -5.65 2.47 -17.67
N PHE A 247 -6.59 2.49 -16.72
CA PHE A 247 -7.91 1.85 -16.90
C PHE A 247 -8.91 2.90 -17.38
N PHE A 248 -9.29 2.83 -18.65
CA PHE A 248 -10.27 3.73 -19.24
C PHE A 248 -11.67 3.12 -19.19
N LEU A 249 -12.66 3.94 -18.83
CA LEU A 249 -14.07 3.63 -18.95
C LEU A 249 -14.66 4.63 -19.94
N ASP A 250 -15.11 4.14 -21.09
CA ASP A 250 -15.75 4.98 -22.10
C ASP A 250 -17.18 5.33 -21.64
N LEU A 251 -17.45 6.62 -21.54
CA LEU A 251 -18.69 7.23 -21.04
C LEU A 251 -19.39 8.09 -22.08
N ALA A 252 -18.68 8.50 -23.14
CA ALA A 252 -19.18 9.33 -24.23
C ALA A 252 -20.38 8.73 -24.99
N THR A 253 -20.49 7.40 -25.07
CA THR A 253 -21.42 6.68 -25.98
C THR A 253 -22.89 7.10 -25.86
N ASN A 254 -23.34 7.46 -24.66
CA ASN A 254 -24.71 7.87 -24.38
C ASN A 254 -24.81 9.35 -23.95
N TYR A 255 -23.74 10.15 -24.13
CA TYR A 255 -23.70 11.54 -23.70
C TYR A 255 -24.30 12.49 -24.74
N GLN A 256 -25.26 13.31 -24.32
CA GLN A 256 -25.82 14.40 -25.12
C GLN A 256 -25.24 15.73 -24.62
N PRO A 257 -24.38 16.41 -25.39
CA PRO A 257 -23.80 17.69 -24.98
C PRO A 257 -24.84 18.81 -25.04
N PRO A 258 -24.87 19.75 -24.08
CA PRO A 258 -25.72 20.93 -24.14
C PRO A 258 -25.45 21.78 -25.39
N GLU A 259 -26.50 22.30 -26.03
CA GLU A 259 -26.37 23.02 -27.30
C GLU A 259 -25.40 24.21 -27.22
N ARG A 260 -25.45 25.00 -26.13
CA ARG A 260 -24.52 26.12 -25.88
C ARG A 260 -23.04 25.70 -25.88
N LEU A 261 -22.73 24.48 -25.43
CA LEU A 261 -21.37 23.94 -25.48
C LEU A 261 -20.97 23.56 -26.91
N VAL A 262 -21.89 22.95 -27.68
CA VAL A 262 -21.65 22.62 -29.09
C VAL A 262 -21.43 23.89 -29.93
N GLN A 263 -22.32 24.88 -29.79
CA GLN A 263 -22.20 26.18 -30.46
C GLN A 263 -20.86 26.87 -30.13
N PHE A 264 -20.46 26.90 -28.85
CA PHE A 264 -19.18 27.48 -28.44
C PHE A 264 -17.99 26.70 -29.03
N LEU A 265 -18.01 25.36 -29.01
CA LEU A 265 -16.94 24.56 -29.61
C LEU A 265 -16.83 24.70 -31.13
N GLN A 266 -17.91 25.08 -31.83
CA GLN A 266 -17.92 25.32 -33.27
C GLN A 266 -17.43 26.72 -33.67
N VAL A 267 -17.62 27.73 -32.82
CA VAL A 267 -17.31 29.14 -33.14
C VAL A 267 -15.93 29.55 -32.60
N GLY A 268 -14.90 29.47 -33.45
CA GLY A 268 -13.53 29.92 -33.15
C GLY A 268 -12.57 28.82 -32.69
N ASP A 269 -11.32 29.21 -32.37
CA ASP A 269 -10.23 28.25 -32.07
C ASP A 269 -10.54 27.31 -30.87
N PRO A 270 -10.02 26.06 -30.88
CA PRO A 270 -10.23 25.11 -29.78
C PRO A 270 -9.84 25.67 -28.41
N PRO A 271 -10.75 25.69 -27.41
CA PRO A 271 -10.49 26.30 -26.11
C PRO A 271 -9.59 25.44 -25.21
N ILE A 272 -9.00 26.05 -24.20
CA ILE A 272 -8.34 25.35 -23.08
C ILE A 272 -9.41 24.86 -22.10
N TYR A 273 -9.45 23.59 -21.75
CA TYR A 273 -10.24 23.14 -20.60
C TYR A 273 -9.55 23.53 -19.30
N ILE A 274 -10.28 24.09 -18.34
CA ILE A 274 -9.77 24.45 -17.02
C ILE A 274 -10.71 23.87 -15.95
N GLY A 275 -10.25 22.85 -15.23
CA GLY A 275 -11.06 22.14 -14.24
C GLY A 275 -10.26 21.60 -13.06
N PHE A 276 -10.36 22.28 -11.92
CA PHE A 276 -9.65 21.92 -10.69
C PHE A 276 -10.44 20.96 -9.78
N GLY A 277 -11.70 20.69 -10.07
CA GLY A 277 -12.58 19.92 -9.18
C GLY A 277 -12.86 20.65 -7.86
N SER A 278 -13.32 19.93 -6.84
CA SER A 278 -13.70 20.51 -5.54
C SER A 278 -12.46 20.93 -4.73
N ILE A 279 -12.02 22.18 -4.87
CA ILE A 279 -10.81 22.73 -4.21
C ILE A 279 -11.05 23.11 -2.73
N THR A 280 -11.44 22.13 -1.90
CA THR A 280 -11.72 22.36 -0.47
C THR A 280 -10.55 23.04 0.25
N GLY A 281 -10.82 24.10 1.02
CA GLY A 281 -9.81 24.77 1.85
C GLY A 281 -8.85 25.70 1.09
N HIS A 282 -9.16 26.07 -0.15
CA HIS A 282 -8.43 27.07 -0.92
C HIS A 282 -9.33 28.25 -1.30
N ASP A 283 -8.71 29.41 -1.56
CA ASP A 283 -9.39 30.61 -2.04
C ASP A 283 -9.71 30.48 -3.54
N SER A 284 -10.92 29.96 -3.83
CA SER A 284 -11.41 29.78 -5.20
C SER A 284 -11.60 31.11 -5.94
N CYS A 285 -11.98 32.19 -5.24
CA CYS A 285 -12.18 33.51 -5.86
C CYS A 285 -10.86 34.06 -6.40
N ARG A 286 -9.79 34.02 -5.60
CA ARG A 286 -8.44 34.41 -6.06
C ARG A 286 -7.92 33.50 -7.18
N ILE A 287 -8.24 32.20 -7.16
CA ILE A 287 -7.87 31.28 -8.24
C ILE A 287 -8.62 31.63 -9.53
N LEU A 288 -9.93 31.92 -9.45
CA LEU A 288 -10.75 32.34 -10.58
C LEU A 288 -10.23 33.66 -11.19
N ASN A 289 -9.97 34.68 -10.37
CA ASN A 289 -9.41 35.95 -10.83
C ASN A 289 -8.08 35.75 -11.57
N VAL A 290 -7.15 34.98 -11.00
CA VAL A 290 -5.86 34.67 -11.65
C VAL A 290 -6.03 33.91 -12.97
N VAL A 291 -7.04 33.05 -13.10
CA VAL A 291 -7.38 32.38 -14.37
C VAL A 291 -7.94 33.37 -15.39
N LEU A 292 -8.90 34.21 -15.01
CA LEU A 292 -9.53 35.19 -15.91
C LEU A 292 -8.53 36.26 -16.37
N GLU A 293 -7.68 36.77 -15.47
CA GLU A 293 -6.58 37.67 -15.80
C GLU A 293 -5.57 37.02 -16.75
N ALA A 294 -5.20 35.76 -16.54
CA ALA A 294 -4.25 35.05 -17.40
C ALA A 294 -4.82 34.75 -18.80
N LEU A 295 -6.12 34.46 -18.91
CA LEU A 295 -6.83 34.31 -20.18
C LEU A 295 -6.92 35.65 -20.91
N THR A 296 -7.29 36.73 -20.20
CA THR A 296 -7.33 38.09 -20.77
C THR A 296 -5.95 38.52 -21.28
N ALA A 297 -4.88 38.22 -20.55
CA ALA A 297 -3.49 38.53 -20.92
C ALA A 297 -2.89 37.60 -22.01
N THR A 298 -3.64 36.61 -22.50
CA THR A 298 -3.18 35.69 -23.56
C THR A 298 -4.12 35.58 -24.76
N GLY A 299 -5.39 36.01 -24.63
CA GLY A 299 -6.40 35.91 -25.68
C GLY A 299 -6.98 34.51 -25.90
N TYR A 300 -6.50 33.49 -25.18
CA TYR A 300 -7.01 32.12 -25.35
C TYR A 300 -8.47 31.99 -24.89
N ARG A 301 -9.21 31.13 -25.60
CA ARG A 301 -10.55 30.71 -25.21
C ARG A 301 -10.49 29.63 -24.14
N ALA A 302 -11.50 29.52 -23.28
CA ALA A 302 -11.52 28.53 -22.20
C ALA A 302 -12.91 27.93 -21.91
N LEU A 303 -12.89 26.71 -21.35
CA LEU A 303 -14.02 26.06 -20.70
C LEU A 303 -13.72 25.95 -19.20
N LEU A 304 -14.55 26.54 -18.34
CA LEU A 304 -14.40 26.49 -16.88
C LEU A 304 -15.32 25.43 -16.26
N SER A 305 -14.76 24.44 -15.57
CA SER A 305 -15.53 23.41 -14.87
C SER A 305 -15.26 23.43 -13.35
N GLY A 306 -16.32 23.69 -12.58
CA GLY A 306 -16.29 23.60 -11.11
C GLY A 306 -15.55 24.72 -10.36
N LEU A 307 -15.09 25.78 -11.04
CA LEU A 307 -14.40 26.92 -10.42
C LEU A 307 -15.30 28.17 -10.27
N ALA A 308 -16.14 28.45 -11.27
CA ALA A 308 -17.04 29.60 -11.31
C ALA A 308 -18.47 29.20 -10.88
N LYS A 309 -19.15 30.13 -10.19
CA LYS A 309 -20.56 30.10 -9.84
C LYS A 309 -21.42 30.52 -11.03
N ASP A 310 -22.73 30.49 -10.87
CA ASP A 310 -23.71 30.93 -11.88
C ASP A 310 -23.81 32.46 -11.96
N ASP A 311 -23.58 33.16 -10.85
CA ASP A 311 -23.61 34.63 -10.77
C ASP A 311 -22.28 35.31 -11.15
N ASP A 312 -21.21 34.54 -11.43
CA ASP A 312 -19.90 35.08 -11.78
C ASP A 312 -19.89 35.60 -13.23
N ILE A 313 -19.56 36.90 -13.42
CA ILE A 313 -19.49 37.51 -14.76
C ILE A 313 -18.23 37.00 -15.48
N LEU A 314 -18.42 36.28 -16.58
CA LEU A 314 -17.34 35.71 -17.40
C LEU A 314 -17.17 36.46 -18.74
N PRO A 315 -15.93 36.64 -19.25
CA PRO A 315 -15.68 37.17 -20.59
C PRO A 315 -16.19 36.25 -21.71
N ASP A 316 -16.52 36.82 -22.88
CA ASP A 316 -17.10 36.09 -24.02
C ASP A 316 -16.24 34.91 -24.53
N ASN A 317 -14.91 34.97 -24.35
CA ASN A 317 -13.99 33.88 -24.68
C ASN A 317 -14.00 32.73 -23.65
N VAL A 318 -14.85 32.77 -22.61
CA VAL A 318 -14.85 31.84 -21.47
C VAL A 318 -16.26 31.30 -21.20
N LEU A 319 -16.46 29.99 -21.39
CA LEU A 319 -17.74 29.33 -21.11
C LEU A 319 -17.65 28.49 -19.82
N LYS A 320 -18.54 28.75 -18.84
CA LYS A 320 -18.79 27.81 -17.73
C LYS A 320 -19.46 26.53 -18.26
N ILE A 321 -18.98 25.38 -17.80
CA ILE A 321 -19.57 24.06 -18.07
C ILE A 321 -19.73 23.24 -16.79
N ASP A 322 -20.78 22.42 -16.75
CA ASP A 322 -21.03 21.45 -15.69
C ASP A 322 -20.24 20.15 -15.92
N SER A 323 -20.68 19.03 -15.33
CA SER A 323 -20.01 17.74 -15.47
C SER A 323 -20.19 17.18 -16.89
N CYS A 324 -19.09 17.14 -17.63
CA CYS A 324 -19.02 16.58 -18.99
C CYS A 324 -18.03 15.40 -19.02
N PRO A 325 -18.31 14.29 -19.71
CA PRO A 325 -17.35 13.21 -19.91
C PRO A 325 -16.07 13.70 -20.60
N HIS A 326 -14.91 13.42 -20.00
CA HIS A 326 -13.62 13.90 -20.51
C HIS A 326 -13.15 13.19 -21.78
N ASP A 327 -13.57 11.93 -21.96
CA ASP A 327 -13.36 11.14 -23.17
C ASP A 327 -14.11 11.69 -24.39
N TRP A 328 -15.25 12.36 -24.19
CA TRP A 328 -15.88 13.19 -25.22
C TRP A 328 -15.22 14.57 -25.31
N LEU A 329 -15.19 15.32 -24.20
CA LEU A 329 -14.85 16.75 -24.22
C LEU A 329 -13.43 17.03 -24.68
N PHE A 330 -12.45 16.24 -24.21
CA PHE A 330 -11.05 16.53 -24.47
C PHE A 330 -10.64 16.26 -25.92
N GLN A 331 -11.52 15.78 -26.80
CA GLN A 331 -11.25 15.74 -28.24
C GLN A 331 -11.21 17.18 -28.81
N TYR A 332 -12.11 18.04 -28.34
CA TYR A 332 -12.41 19.37 -28.91
C TYR A 332 -11.61 20.55 -28.30
N VAL A 333 -10.68 20.28 -27.37
CA VAL A 333 -9.89 21.31 -26.66
C VAL A 333 -8.47 21.42 -27.22
N SER A 334 -7.79 22.55 -27.03
CA SER A 334 -6.36 22.69 -27.39
C SER A 334 -5.45 22.06 -26.33
N ALA A 335 -5.73 22.33 -25.06
CA ALA A 335 -4.96 21.90 -23.90
C ALA A 335 -5.87 21.67 -22.68
N VAL A 336 -5.35 21.00 -21.65
CA VAL A 336 -6.06 20.65 -20.41
C VAL A 336 -5.32 21.24 -19.21
N CYS A 337 -5.97 22.10 -18.44
CA CYS A 337 -5.46 22.66 -17.19
C CYS A 337 -6.27 22.10 -16.01
N HIS A 338 -5.60 21.43 -15.07
CA HIS A 338 -6.29 20.75 -13.98
C HIS A 338 -5.46 20.60 -12.70
N HIS A 339 -6.14 20.20 -11.63
CA HIS A 339 -5.55 20.01 -10.30
C HIS A 339 -4.46 18.92 -10.26
N GLY A 340 -4.49 17.92 -11.16
CA GLY A 340 -3.46 16.88 -11.27
C GLY A 340 -3.86 15.47 -10.83
N GLY A 341 -5.13 15.22 -10.51
CA GLY A 341 -5.60 13.88 -10.14
C GLY A 341 -5.45 12.88 -11.27
N ALA A 342 -5.02 11.66 -10.95
CA ALA A 342 -4.64 10.61 -11.91
C ALA A 342 -5.62 10.42 -13.08
N GLY A 343 -6.94 10.42 -12.81
CA GLY A 343 -7.97 10.20 -13.84
C GLY A 343 -8.05 11.31 -14.89
N THR A 344 -7.93 12.58 -14.48
CA THR A 344 -7.96 13.71 -15.44
C THR A 344 -6.65 13.80 -16.22
N THR A 345 -5.52 13.52 -15.56
CA THR A 345 -4.20 13.34 -16.20
C THR A 345 -4.26 12.27 -17.29
N ALA A 346 -4.82 11.10 -16.98
CA ALA A 346 -4.97 10.00 -17.93
C ALA A 346 -5.86 10.37 -19.13
N ALA A 347 -6.99 11.05 -18.89
CA ALA A 347 -7.91 11.46 -19.94
C ALA A 347 -7.30 12.53 -20.87
N GLY A 348 -6.61 13.54 -20.33
CA GLY A 348 -5.95 14.58 -21.14
C GLY A 348 -4.88 14.01 -22.07
N LEU A 349 -4.06 13.09 -21.54
CA LEU A 349 -3.01 12.42 -22.32
C LEU A 349 -3.58 11.39 -23.32
N ARG A 350 -4.66 10.66 -23.00
CA ARG A 350 -5.39 9.80 -23.96
C ARG A 350 -5.94 10.60 -25.14
N ALA A 351 -6.39 11.83 -24.91
CA ALA A 351 -6.83 12.74 -25.95
C ALA A 351 -5.68 13.44 -26.71
N GLY A 352 -4.41 13.16 -26.35
CA GLY A 352 -3.22 13.76 -26.96
C GLY A 352 -3.04 15.25 -26.63
N LYS A 353 -3.61 15.72 -25.51
CA LYS A 353 -3.63 17.15 -25.18
C LYS A 353 -2.52 17.52 -24.18
N PRO A 354 -1.70 18.53 -24.49
CA PRO A 354 -0.81 19.17 -23.53
C PRO A 354 -1.51 19.52 -22.21
N THR A 355 -0.86 19.22 -21.09
CA THR A 355 -1.51 19.22 -19.78
C THR A 355 -0.79 20.12 -18.77
N ILE A 356 -1.47 21.16 -18.30
CA ILE A 356 -1.03 22.06 -17.22
C ILE A 356 -1.51 21.51 -15.88
N VAL A 357 -0.60 21.38 -14.91
CA VAL A 357 -0.95 20.87 -13.57
C VAL A 357 -0.77 21.95 -12.50
N VAL A 358 -1.86 22.22 -11.78
CA VAL A 358 -1.93 23.17 -10.66
C VAL A 358 -2.17 22.39 -9.36
N PRO A 359 -1.13 21.81 -8.73
CA PRO A 359 -1.33 20.90 -7.61
C PRO A 359 -1.67 21.61 -6.30
N PHE A 360 -2.57 21.00 -5.53
CA PHE A 360 -3.04 21.44 -4.23
C PHE A 360 -2.57 20.49 -3.10
N PHE A 361 -2.69 19.17 -3.31
CA PHE A 361 -2.30 18.14 -2.34
C PHE A 361 -1.91 16.80 -3.01
N GLY A 362 -1.18 15.94 -2.28
CA GLY A 362 -1.01 14.51 -2.65
C GLY A 362 -0.30 14.24 -3.99
N ASP A 363 -0.81 13.24 -4.71
CA ASP A 363 -0.29 12.73 -5.99
C ASP A 363 -0.30 13.75 -7.13
N GLN A 364 -1.08 14.82 -7.02
CA GLN A 364 -1.11 15.93 -7.97
C GLN A 364 0.30 16.51 -8.23
N PHE A 365 1.14 16.59 -7.20
CA PHE A 365 2.53 17.04 -7.33
C PHE A 365 3.40 16.05 -8.11
N PHE A 366 3.16 14.74 -7.91
CA PHE A 366 3.83 13.67 -8.66
C PHE A 366 3.41 13.70 -10.13
N TRP A 367 2.11 13.76 -10.43
CA TRP A 367 1.59 13.78 -11.80
C TRP A 367 2.08 14.98 -12.60
N GLY A 368 2.02 16.18 -12.02
CA GLY A 368 2.57 17.37 -12.65
C GLY A 368 4.07 17.28 -12.91
N ALA A 369 4.85 16.69 -11.99
CA ALA A 369 6.27 16.46 -12.22
C ALA A 369 6.55 15.43 -13.33
N MET A 370 5.75 14.37 -13.46
CA MET A 370 5.92 13.36 -14.52
C MET A 370 5.55 13.92 -15.91
N ILE A 371 4.45 14.67 -16.02
CA ILE A 371 4.05 15.35 -17.27
C ILE A 371 5.12 16.35 -17.72
N ALA A 372 5.63 17.18 -16.80
CA ALA A 372 6.71 18.12 -17.11
C ALA A 372 8.00 17.41 -17.53
N LYS A 373 8.36 16.30 -16.87
CA LYS A 373 9.58 15.52 -17.17
C LYS A 373 9.59 14.92 -18.58
N ILE A 374 8.42 14.57 -19.13
CA ILE A 374 8.28 14.04 -20.49
C ILE A 374 7.96 15.12 -21.55
N GLY A 375 7.88 16.38 -21.13
CA GLY A 375 7.67 17.53 -22.02
C GLY A 375 6.23 17.70 -22.51
N ALA A 376 5.27 16.92 -22.03
CA ALA A 376 3.85 17.02 -22.40
C ALA A 376 3.07 18.13 -21.64
N GLY A 377 3.80 18.99 -20.92
CA GLY A 377 3.25 20.13 -20.20
C GLY A 377 4.33 20.95 -19.48
N PRO A 378 3.98 22.12 -18.93
CA PRO A 378 4.89 22.95 -18.14
C PRO A 378 5.19 22.34 -16.76
N PRO A 379 6.25 22.80 -16.07
CA PRO A 379 6.47 22.50 -14.66
C PRO A 379 5.23 22.83 -13.80
N PRO A 380 4.87 21.99 -12.81
CA PRO A 380 3.64 22.18 -12.05
C PRO A 380 3.66 23.46 -11.21
N ILE A 381 2.55 24.21 -11.24
CA ILE A 381 2.40 25.51 -10.56
C ILE A 381 1.53 25.32 -9.31
N PRO A 382 2.10 25.21 -8.09
CA PRO A 382 1.30 24.88 -6.91
C PRO A 382 0.22 25.93 -6.65
N GLY A 383 -1.03 25.51 -6.42
CA GLY A 383 -2.18 26.41 -6.36
C GLY A 383 -2.07 27.53 -5.31
N LYS A 384 -1.28 27.31 -4.25
CA LYS A 384 -0.95 28.34 -3.23
C LYS A 384 0.02 29.44 -3.70
N ARG A 385 0.74 29.22 -4.80
CA ARG A 385 1.69 30.18 -5.40
C ARG A 385 1.23 30.75 -6.73
N LEU A 386 0.30 30.05 -7.41
CA LEU A 386 -0.28 30.40 -8.72
C LEU A 386 -0.50 31.91 -8.90
N LYS A 387 0.25 32.49 -9.84
CA LYS A 387 0.15 33.87 -10.34
C LYS A 387 -0.23 33.93 -11.82
N VAL A 388 -0.75 35.09 -12.24
CA VAL A 388 -1.14 35.40 -13.63
C VAL A 388 0.00 35.09 -14.61
N HIS A 389 1.20 35.66 -14.38
CA HIS A 389 2.36 35.43 -15.25
C HIS A 389 2.72 33.94 -15.39
N GLU A 390 2.73 33.18 -14.29
CA GLU A 390 3.07 31.75 -14.31
C GLU A 390 2.06 30.96 -15.15
N LEU A 391 0.77 31.30 -15.04
CA LEU A 391 -0.31 30.65 -15.78
C LEU A 391 -0.36 31.08 -17.26
N SER A 392 -0.09 32.35 -17.57
CA SER A 392 0.00 32.85 -18.95
C SER A 392 1.17 32.24 -19.72
N GLU A 393 2.34 32.06 -19.07
CA GLU A 393 3.45 31.32 -19.66
C GLU A 393 3.14 29.83 -19.83
N ALA A 394 2.43 29.22 -18.88
CA ALA A 394 1.94 27.85 -19.02
C ALA A 394 0.97 27.70 -20.22
N PHE A 395 0.03 28.64 -20.42
CA PHE A 395 -0.86 28.68 -21.58
C PHE A 395 -0.10 28.83 -22.90
N ARG A 396 0.95 29.68 -22.95
CA ARG A 396 1.82 29.81 -24.14
C ARG A 396 2.61 28.54 -24.42
N MET A 397 3.19 27.92 -23.38
CA MET A 397 4.00 26.71 -23.51
C MET A 397 3.19 25.53 -24.04
N VAL A 398 1.95 25.31 -23.60
CA VAL A 398 1.14 24.18 -24.11
C VAL A 398 0.73 24.30 -25.58
N HIS A 399 0.81 25.48 -26.19
CA HIS A 399 0.57 25.67 -27.62
C HIS A 399 1.86 25.56 -28.47
N GLN A 400 3.03 25.36 -27.85
CA GLN A 400 4.28 25.13 -28.59
C GLN A 400 4.26 23.75 -29.28
N PRO A 401 4.80 23.62 -30.51
CA PRO A 401 4.80 22.36 -31.26
C PRO A 401 5.44 21.20 -30.48
N SER A 402 6.59 21.43 -29.83
CA SER A 402 7.32 20.42 -29.05
C SER A 402 6.49 19.81 -27.91
N THR A 403 5.69 20.63 -27.21
CA THR A 403 4.80 20.19 -26.12
C THR A 403 3.59 19.43 -26.67
N ARG A 404 3.04 19.87 -27.81
CA ARG A 404 1.98 19.15 -28.52
C ARG A 404 2.43 17.79 -29.01
N GLU A 405 3.54 17.71 -29.74
CA GLU A 405 4.11 16.45 -30.19
C GLU A 405 4.42 15.49 -29.04
N ALA A 406 4.80 16.00 -27.86
CA ALA A 406 5.02 15.16 -26.68
C ALA A 406 3.73 14.52 -26.15
N ALA A 407 2.62 15.26 -26.16
CA ALA A 407 1.30 14.72 -25.81
C ALA A 407 0.75 13.79 -26.91
N GLU A 408 0.95 14.13 -28.19
CA GLU A 408 0.56 13.31 -29.35
C GLU A 408 1.35 11.98 -29.39
N ARG A 409 2.64 11.96 -29.04
CA ARG A 409 3.44 10.73 -28.85
C ARG A 409 2.91 9.85 -27.71
N LEU A 410 2.45 10.45 -26.60
CA LEU A 410 1.85 9.69 -25.49
C LEU A 410 0.51 9.07 -25.91
N LYS A 411 -0.34 9.81 -26.63
CA LYS A 411 -1.57 9.26 -27.21
C LYS A 411 -1.28 8.04 -28.08
N ALA A 412 -0.34 8.14 -29.02
CA ALA A 412 0.02 7.04 -29.92
C ALA A 412 0.55 5.80 -29.16
N ALA A 413 1.25 6.01 -28.04
CA ALA A 413 1.64 4.91 -27.15
C ALA A 413 0.41 4.28 -26.44
N PHE A 414 -0.52 5.10 -25.95
CA PHE A 414 -1.73 4.63 -25.25
C PHE A 414 -2.68 3.86 -26.17
N GLU A 415 -2.70 4.15 -27.48
CA GLU A 415 -3.45 3.38 -28.49
C GLU A 415 -2.97 1.92 -28.62
N HIS A 416 -1.80 1.59 -28.08
CA HIS A 416 -1.27 0.23 -27.98
C HIS A 416 -1.30 -0.35 -26.55
N GLU A 417 -1.82 0.39 -25.56
CA GLU A 417 -1.88 -0.04 -24.15
C GLU A 417 -3.31 -0.42 -23.71
N ASN A 418 -3.58 -1.71 -23.54
CA ASN A 418 -4.80 -2.18 -22.85
C ASN A 418 -4.50 -2.39 -21.35
N GLY A 419 -4.65 -1.31 -20.58
CA GLY A 419 -4.34 -1.32 -19.15
C GLY A 419 -5.19 -2.30 -18.32
N CYS A 420 -6.46 -2.48 -18.68
CA CYS A 420 -7.35 -3.40 -17.96
C CYS A 420 -6.91 -4.86 -18.14
N ASP A 421 -6.72 -5.32 -19.37
CA ASP A 421 -6.34 -6.72 -19.62
C ASP A 421 -4.90 -7.00 -19.14
N ALA A 422 -3.99 -6.02 -19.25
CA ALA A 422 -2.66 -6.11 -18.65
C ALA A 422 -2.71 -6.26 -17.12
N ALA A 423 -3.64 -5.58 -16.44
CA ALA A 423 -3.85 -5.74 -15.00
C ALA A 423 -4.55 -7.06 -14.63
N VAL A 424 -5.47 -7.56 -15.47
CA VAL A 424 -6.06 -8.90 -15.33
C VAL A 424 -4.97 -9.99 -15.45
N HIS A 425 -4.10 -9.89 -16.44
CA HIS A 425 -2.95 -10.78 -16.58
C HIS A 425 -1.93 -10.65 -15.43
N ALA A 426 -1.69 -9.44 -14.92
CA ALA A 426 -0.86 -9.23 -13.73
C ALA A 426 -1.47 -9.88 -12.48
N PHE A 427 -2.80 -9.80 -12.31
CA PHE A 427 -3.54 -10.50 -11.26
C PHE A 427 -3.44 -12.01 -11.39
N HIS A 428 -3.80 -12.57 -12.56
CA HIS A 428 -3.77 -14.01 -12.82
C HIS A 428 -2.38 -14.64 -12.63
N SER A 429 -1.33 -13.97 -13.08
CA SER A 429 0.06 -14.44 -12.95
C SER A 429 0.59 -14.48 -11.51
N ASN A 430 -0.11 -13.85 -10.56
CA ASN A 430 0.20 -13.91 -9.12
C ASN A 430 -0.74 -14.83 -8.32
N LEU A 431 -1.71 -15.49 -8.95
CA LEU A 431 -2.62 -16.43 -8.27
C LEU A 431 -1.91 -17.76 -7.93
N PRO A 432 -2.15 -18.35 -6.74
CA PRO A 432 -1.65 -19.68 -6.37
C PRO A 432 -2.47 -20.81 -7.03
N LEU A 433 -2.45 -20.88 -8.37
CA LEU A 433 -3.36 -21.71 -9.18
C LEU A 433 -3.40 -23.19 -8.77
N GLU A 434 -2.25 -23.81 -8.45
CA GLU A 434 -2.16 -25.20 -7.96
C GLU A 434 -3.07 -25.49 -6.76
N LYS A 435 -3.22 -24.50 -5.88
CA LYS A 435 -4.10 -24.56 -4.71
C LYS A 435 -5.53 -24.14 -5.01
N MET A 436 -5.75 -23.27 -6.00
CA MET A 436 -7.07 -22.75 -6.35
C MET A 436 -7.87 -23.65 -7.30
N GLN A 437 -7.24 -24.61 -7.98
CA GLN A 437 -7.97 -25.59 -8.79
C GLN A 437 -8.65 -26.65 -7.92
N SER A 438 -9.94 -26.89 -8.16
CA SER A 438 -10.68 -28.04 -7.65
C SER A 438 -10.28 -29.30 -8.42
N ASP A 439 -10.21 -30.44 -7.73
CA ASP A 439 -9.71 -31.71 -8.25
C ASP A 439 -10.77 -32.51 -9.04
N ILE A 440 -12.04 -32.07 -9.04
CA ILE A 440 -13.16 -32.70 -9.79
C ILE A 440 -13.62 -31.80 -10.95
N GLU A 441 -13.89 -30.52 -10.68
CA GLU A 441 -14.25 -29.53 -11.72
C GLU A 441 -13.36 -28.29 -11.60
N SER A 442 -12.25 -28.32 -12.34
CA SER A 442 -11.21 -27.27 -12.39
C SER A 442 -11.70 -25.88 -12.83
N THR A 443 -12.93 -25.77 -13.37
CA THR A 443 -13.55 -24.51 -13.77
C THR A 443 -13.92 -23.62 -12.58
N PHE A 444 -13.96 -24.12 -11.35
CA PHE A 444 -14.30 -23.33 -10.15
C PHE A 444 -13.18 -23.35 -9.10
N GLY A 445 -13.09 -22.25 -8.33
CA GLY A 445 -12.14 -22.10 -7.23
C GLY A 445 -12.35 -23.12 -6.11
N ALA A 446 -11.27 -23.80 -5.69
CA ALA A 446 -11.28 -24.69 -4.53
C ALA A 446 -11.34 -23.90 -3.21
N CYS A 447 -12.30 -24.24 -2.36
CA CYS A 447 -12.56 -23.60 -1.07
C CYS A 447 -12.70 -24.60 0.08
N CYS A 448 -12.96 -25.87 -0.24
CA CYS A 448 -13.18 -26.96 0.70
C CYS A 448 -12.13 -28.07 0.50
N TRP A 449 -11.79 -28.76 1.58
CA TRP A 449 -10.93 -29.93 1.59
C TRP A 449 -11.69 -31.11 2.20
N LEU A 450 -11.95 -32.13 1.38
CA LEU A 450 -12.54 -33.40 1.80
C LEU A 450 -11.40 -34.32 2.26
N LYS A 451 -11.33 -34.58 3.58
CA LYS A 451 -10.11 -35.10 4.22
C LYS A 451 -9.78 -36.53 3.82
N ASP A 452 -10.76 -37.43 3.89
CA ASP A 452 -10.52 -38.86 3.81
C ASP A 452 -10.22 -39.31 2.37
N TYR A 453 -10.72 -38.57 1.39
CA TYR A 453 -10.35 -38.71 -0.03
C TYR A 453 -9.22 -37.76 -0.47
N ASN A 454 -8.69 -36.88 0.39
CA ASN A 454 -7.61 -35.93 0.05
C ASN A 454 -7.92 -35.15 -1.26
N LEU A 455 -9.08 -34.47 -1.31
CA LEU A 455 -9.54 -33.70 -2.48
C LEU A 455 -9.82 -32.23 -2.14
N LYS A 456 -9.38 -31.34 -3.03
CA LYS A 456 -9.77 -29.93 -3.11
C LYS A 456 -11.10 -29.82 -3.87
N LEU A 457 -12.14 -29.33 -3.20
CA LEU A 457 -13.47 -29.13 -3.77
C LEU A 457 -13.81 -27.63 -3.84
N SER A 458 -14.50 -27.24 -4.90
CA SER A 458 -15.12 -25.92 -5.05
C SER A 458 -16.54 -25.90 -4.44
N ARG A 459 -17.11 -24.73 -4.16
CA ARG A 459 -18.48 -24.64 -3.58
C ARG A 459 -19.53 -25.41 -4.39
N PRO A 460 -19.62 -25.26 -5.73
CA PRO A 460 -20.63 -25.99 -6.50
C PRO A 460 -20.44 -27.50 -6.45
N VAL A 461 -19.19 -27.99 -6.48
CA VAL A 461 -18.88 -29.42 -6.35
C VAL A 461 -19.23 -29.94 -4.95
N ALA A 462 -18.87 -29.19 -3.90
CA ALA A 462 -19.19 -29.56 -2.53
C ALA A 462 -20.70 -29.61 -2.30
N GLN A 463 -21.47 -28.63 -2.82
CA GLN A 463 -22.92 -28.65 -2.77
C GLN A 463 -23.48 -29.90 -3.48
N VAL A 464 -23.12 -30.13 -4.75
CA VAL A 464 -23.57 -31.31 -5.52
C VAL A 464 -23.35 -32.62 -4.76
N LEU A 465 -22.19 -32.80 -4.10
CA LEU A 465 -21.88 -34.03 -3.36
C LEU A 465 -22.61 -34.14 -2.00
N VAL A 466 -22.89 -33.02 -1.32
CA VAL A 466 -23.69 -33.02 -0.07
C VAL A 466 -25.17 -33.22 -0.38
N THR A 467 -25.72 -32.48 -1.34
CA THR A 467 -27.13 -32.54 -1.77
C THR A 467 -27.50 -33.92 -2.37
N ALA A 468 -26.55 -34.59 -3.03
CA ALA A 468 -26.70 -35.96 -3.52
C ALA A 468 -26.32 -37.05 -2.49
N GLU A 469 -26.18 -36.67 -1.21
CA GLU A 469 -25.94 -37.56 -0.06
C GLU A 469 -24.65 -38.42 -0.18
N LYS A 470 -23.68 -37.99 -1.01
CA LYS A 470 -22.41 -38.68 -1.27
C LYS A 470 -21.35 -38.44 -0.19
N ILE A 471 -21.40 -37.28 0.46
CA ILE A 471 -20.56 -36.87 1.59
C ILE A 471 -21.40 -36.04 2.58
N LYS A 472 -21.00 -35.99 3.85
CA LYS A 472 -21.60 -35.06 4.83
C LYS A 472 -20.79 -33.78 4.90
N GLU A 473 -21.44 -32.65 5.14
CA GLU A 473 -20.78 -31.34 5.31
C GLU A 473 -19.68 -31.39 6.39
N SER A 474 -19.89 -32.16 7.46
CA SER A 474 -18.94 -32.35 8.57
C SER A 474 -17.62 -33.07 8.19
N GLU A 475 -17.56 -33.70 7.01
CA GLU A 475 -16.33 -34.30 6.46
C GLU A 475 -15.43 -33.23 5.80
N LEU A 476 -16.04 -32.13 5.35
CA LEU A 476 -15.35 -30.99 4.73
C LEU A 476 -14.54 -30.20 5.76
N SER A 477 -13.71 -29.29 5.24
CA SER A 477 -12.94 -28.31 6.00
C SER A 477 -12.56 -27.16 5.09
N VAL A 478 -12.36 -25.96 5.63
CA VAL A 478 -11.89 -24.81 4.85
C VAL A 478 -10.50 -25.09 4.27
N HIS A 479 -10.33 -24.85 2.98
CA HIS A 479 -9.06 -25.01 2.26
C HIS A 479 -8.34 -23.66 2.10
N SER A 480 -7.04 -23.62 2.44
CA SER A 480 -6.20 -22.41 2.33
C SER A 480 -5.60 -22.30 0.92
N THR A 481 -6.22 -21.45 0.09
CA THR A 481 -5.71 -21.12 -1.26
C THR A 481 -4.46 -20.24 -1.18
N TYR A 482 -4.39 -19.31 -0.23
CA TYR A 482 -3.21 -18.52 0.09
C TYR A 482 -2.79 -18.72 1.56
N SER A 483 -1.49 -18.60 1.85
CA SER A 483 -0.91 -18.88 3.18
C SER A 483 -0.17 -17.66 3.72
N TRP A 484 -0.88 -16.86 4.52
CA TRP A 484 -0.38 -15.66 5.19
C TRP A 484 0.53 -15.98 6.37
N ASN A 485 1.77 -16.35 6.07
CA ASN A 485 2.70 -16.98 7.01
C ASN A 485 4.15 -16.44 6.91
N ARG A 486 4.43 -15.37 6.16
CA ARG A 486 5.79 -14.81 6.06
C ARG A 486 6.13 -14.03 7.33
N LEU A 487 5.22 -13.20 7.82
CA LEU A 487 5.32 -12.50 9.11
C LEU A 487 5.59 -13.47 10.28
N ALA A 488 4.90 -14.61 10.34
CA ALA A 488 5.05 -15.61 11.41
C ALA A 488 6.33 -16.47 11.30
N LYS A 489 6.95 -16.56 10.12
CA LYS A 489 8.14 -17.40 9.87
C LYS A 489 9.43 -16.59 9.86
N ASP A 490 9.40 -15.34 9.41
CA ASP A 490 10.60 -14.53 9.26
C ASP A 490 10.99 -13.83 10.59
N LYS A 491 11.77 -14.55 11.39
CA LYS A 491 12.40 -14.01 12.61
C LYS A 491 13.47 -12.94 12.35
N ARG A 492 13.64 -12.46 11.11
CA ARG A 492 14.69 -11.50 10.73
C ARG A 492 14.20 -10.44 9.72
N PRO A 493 13.48 -9.38 10.17
CA PRO A 493 13.26 -8.19 9.35
C PRO A 493 14.59 -7.45 9.06
N HIS A 494 15.37 -7.93 8.08
CA HIS A 494 16.67 -7.38 7.68
C HIS A 494 16.52 -6.11 6.84
N PHE A 495 15.90 -5.08 7.41
CA PHE A 495 15.89 -3.71 6.87
C PHE A 495 16.53 -2.73 7.86
N PRO A 496 17.18 -1.64 7.39
CA PRO A 496 18.00 -0.80 8.26
C PRO A 496 17.21 -0.21 9.44
N ILE A 497 15.96 0.20 9.22
CA ILE A 497 15.09 0.82 10.24
C ILE A 497 14.80 -0.16 11.39
N TYR A 498 14.58 -1.45 11.13
CA TYR A 498 14.44 -2.47 12.19
C TYR A 498 15.72 -2.57 13.03
N GLY A 499 16.89 -2.51 12.38
CA GLY A 499 18.17 -2.37 13.04
C GLY A 499 18.23 -1.12 13.92
N MET A 500 17.95 0.05 13.37
CA MET A 500 18.00 1.35 14.05
C MET A 500 17.08 1.41 15.27
N ILE A 501 15.82 0.97 15.15
CA ILE A 501 14.86 0.94 16.26
C ILE A 501 15.35 -0.04 17.35
N ARG A 502 15.68 -1.28 16.98
CA ARG A 502 16.05 -2.31 17.97
C ARG A 502 17.38 -2.02 18.66
N HIS A 503 18.36 -1.46 17.94
CA HIS A 503 19.65 -1.08 18.51
C HIS A 503 19.60 0.26 19.25
N GLY A 504 18.80 1.23 18.79
CA GLY A 504 18.51 2.47 19.53
C GLY A 504 17.79 2.20 20.85
N GLN A 505 16.80 1.30 20.86
CA GLN A 505 16.10 0.89 22.10
C GLN A 505 17.02 0.09 23.04
N LYS A 506 17.93 -0.74 22.52
CA LYS A 506 18.98 -1.37 23.33
C LYS A 506 19.99 -0.37 23.89
N ALA A 507 20.40 0.62 23.09
CA ALA A 507 21.27 1.71 23.53
C ALA A 507 20.60 2.51 24.65
N PHE A 508 19.33 2.91 24.48
CA PHE A 508 18.53 3.58 25.50
C PHE A 508 18.44 2.77 26.79
N ASN A 509 18.07 1.48 26.71
CA ASN A 509 18.03 0.59 27.88
C ASN A 509 19.40 0.52 28.57
N SER A 510 20.50 0.40 27.80
CA SER A 510 21.85 0.36 28.37
C SER A 510 22.24 1.68 29.06
N LEU A 511 21.92 2.83 28.46
CA LEU A 511 22.32 4.16 28.94
C LEU A 511 21.47 4.68 30.10
N PHE A 512 20.16 4.41 30.09
CA PHE A 512 19.19 5.05 31.00
C PHE A 512 18.50 4.07 31.96
N ILE A 513 18.62 2.76 31.75
CA ILE A 513 18.09 1.74 32.68
C ILE A 513 19.24 0.98 33.33
N ASP A 514 20.11 0.35 32.56
CA ASP A 514 21.14 -0.54 33.11
C ASP A 514 22.34 0.22 33.68
N THR A 515 22.84 1.27 33.02
CA THR A 515 23.93 2.12 33.56
C THR A 515 23.53 2.78 34.89
N PRO A 516 22.34 3.41 35.06
CA PRO A 516 21.92 3.91 36.37
C PRO A 516 21.72 2.81 37.42
N ARG A 517 21.20 1.63 37.05
CA ARG A 517 21.09 0.47 37.97
C ARG A 517 22.47 -0.05 38.40
N ARG A 518 23.44 -0.10 37.49
CA ARG A 518 24.83 -0.51 37.75
C ARG A 518 25.59 0.53 38.58
N LEU A 519 25.45 1.82 38.28
CA LEU A 519 25.97 2.91 39.12
C LEU A 519 25.38 2.90 40.53
N ARG A 520 24.10 2.55 40.70
CA ARG A 520 23.46 2.41 42.01
C ARG A 520 24.01 1.21 42.81
N ARG A 521 24.43 0.13 42.14
CA ARG A 521 25.16 -1.01 42.74
C ARG A 521 26.64 -0.69 43.02
N ALA A 522 27.32 0.02 42.12
CA ALA A 522 28.71 0.45 42.33
C ALA A 522 28.83 1.48 43.47
N ARG A 523 27.79 2.30 43.69
CA ARG A 523 27.68 3.19 44.86
C ARG A 523 27.56 2.44 46.19
N SER A 524 27.05 1.20 46.22
CA SER A 524 27.08 0.37 47.43
C SER A 524 28.37 -0.46 47.57
N SER A 525 29.36 -0.26 46.69
CA SER A 525 30.68 -0.92 46.75
C SER A 525 31.85 0.08 46.69
N ASN A 526 31.61 1.35 47.05
CA ASN A 526 32.56 2.47 47.17
C ASN A 526 33.56 2.76 46.02
N ASN A 527 33.46 2.07 44.89
CA ASN A 527 34.41 2.17 43.77
C ASN A 527 33.83 2.97 42.59
N LEU A 528 33.69 4.28 42.79
CA LEU A 528 33.07 5.20 41.82
C LEU A 528 33.87 5.32 40.50
N ILE A 529 35.20 5.29 40.59
CA ILE A 529 36.13 5.46 39.46
C ILE A 529 36.01 4.27 38.49
N THR A 530 35.95 3.05 39.02
CA THR A 530 35.74 1.83 38.22
C THR A 530 34.39 1.85 37.52
N GLY A 531 33.31 2.22 38.22
CA GLY A 531 31.98 2.34 37.63
C GLY A 531 31.89 3.37 36.49
N ALA A 532 32.67 4.45 36.53
CA ALA A 532 32.77 5.42 35.43
C ALA A 532 33.54 4.84 34.23
N ARG A 533 34.69 4.18 34.48
CA ARG A 533 35.52 3.53 33.46
C ARG A 533 34.75 2.43 32.73
N ASP A 534 34.11 1.52 33.46
CA ASP A 534 33.33 0.40 32.91
C ASP A 534 32.13 0.87 32.08
N SER A 535 31.52 2.00 32.46
CA SER A 535 30.42 2.62 31.71
C SER A 535 30.90 3.16 30.35
N ALA A 536 32.04 3.86 30.33
CA ALA A 536 32.66 4.30 29.08
C ALA A 536 33.09 3.12 28.20
N GLU A 537 33.66 2.07 28.80
CA GLU A 537 34.11 0.87 28.08
C GLU A 537 32.92 0.08 27.49
N CYS A 538 31.78 0.06 28.16
CA CYS A 538 30.54 -0.54 27.65
C CYS A 538 29.95 0.26 26.47
N ILE A 539 30.00 1.59 26.49
CA ILE A 539 29.62 2.44 25.34
C ILE A 539 30.54 2.15 24.15
N VAL A 540 31.86 2.13 24.37
CA VAL A 540 32.85 1.82 23.33
C VAL A 540 32.68 0.40 22.77
N LYS A 541 32.46 -0.62 23.61
CA LYS A 541 32.23 -2.01 23.17
C LYS A 541 30.89 -2.21 22.45
N GLY A 542 29.84 -1.47 22.83
CA GLY A 542 28.55 -1.46 22.14
C GLY A 542 28.65 -0.87 20.74
N VAL A 543 29.29 0.30 20.62
CA VAL A 543 29.57 0.99 19.35
C VAL A 543 30.54 0.18 18.47
N GLY A 544 31.61 -0.36 19.05
CA GLY A 544 32.62 -1.14 18.32
C GLY A 544 32.04 -2.38 17.62
N LYS A 545 31.06 -3.05 18.24
CA LYS A 545 30.33 -4.17 17.60
C LYS A 545 29.40 -3.74 16.47
N SER A 546 29.07 -2.45 16.34
CA SER A 546 28.39 -1.90 15.15
C SER A 546 29.39 -1.48 14.07
N LEU A 547 30.56 -0.96 14.45
CA LEU A 547 31.62 -0.56 13.52
C LEU A 547 32.32 -1.76 12.85
N GLY A 548 32.48 -2.89 13.55
CA GLY A 548 33.12 -4.11 13.03
C GLY A 548 32.43 -4.78 11.83
N HIS A 549 31.29 -4.25 11.38
CA HIS A 549 30.57 -4.70 10.18
C HIS A 549 30.42 -3.58 9.11
N ALA A 550 31.09 -2.44 9.27
CA ALA A 550 30.97 -1.29 8.37
C ALA A 550 32.16 -1.17 7.42
N SER A 551 31.92 -1.35 6.11
CA SER A 551 32.86 -0.91 5.07
C SER A 551 32.65 0.58 4.76
N ILE A 552 33.57 1.19 3.99
CA ILE A 552 33.58 2.64 3.70
C ILE A 552 32.24 3.11 3.08
N GLY A 553 31.54 2.26 2.31
CA GLY A 553 30.22 2.57 1.74
C GLY A 553 29.08 2.72 2.75
N CYS A 554 29.22 2.17 3.97
CA CYS A 554 28.24 2.35 5.04
C CYS A 554 28.32 3.73 5.71
N LEU A 555 29.44 4.44 5.56
CA LEU A 555 29.70 5.72 6.24
C LEU A 555 28.82 6.86 5.68
N SER A 556 28.70 6.92 4.35
CA SER A 556 27.78 7.84 3.67
C SER A 556 26.32 7.45 3.90
N PHE A 557 26.00 6.15 4.00
CA PHE A 557 24.64 5.71 4.36
C PHE A 557 24.19 6.27 5.71
N TYR A 558 25.03 6.22 6.75
CA TYR A 558 24.68 6.80 8.06
C TYR A 558 24.61 8.33 8.00
N GLY A 559 25.50 8.99 7.25
CA GLY A 559 25.44 10.44 7.03
C GLY A 559 24.14 10.89 6.35
N ASP A 560 23.81 10.32 5.19
CA ASP A 560 22.60 10.64 4.42
C ASP A 560 21.33 10.42 5.24
N VAL A 561 21.24 9.32 6.00
CA VAL A 561 20.08 9.00 6.84
C VAL A 561 20.03 9.91 8.08
N THR A 562 21.18 10.35 8.61
CA THR A 562 21.24 11.37 9.66
C THR A 562 20.69 12.70 9.14
N ASP A 563 21.25 13.22 8.04
CA ASP A 563 20.81 14.46 7.40
C ASP A 563 19.31 14.40 7.05
N ALA A 564 18.80 13.24 6.61
CA ALA A 564 17.38 13.01 6.38
C ALA A 564 16.55 13.15 7.66
N LEU A 565 16.97 12.50 8.75
CA LEU A 565 16.24 12.47 10.03
C LEU A 565 16.36 13.75 10.85
N GLU A 566 17.46 14.50 10.72
CA GLU A 566 17.62 15.84 11.29
C GLU A 566 16.77 16.89 10.54
N ARG A 567 16.58 16.71 9.22
CA ARG A 567 15.68 17.55 8.41
C ARG A 567 14.22 17.11 8.50
N LEU A 568 13.92 15.86 8.87
CA LEU A 568 12.56 15.30 8.89
C LEU A 568 11.57 16.13 9.74
N PRO A 569 11.91 16.63 10.94
CA PRO A 569 11.04 17.53 11.70
C PRO A 569 10.59 18.77 10.90
N LYS A 570 11.45 19.34 10.04
CA LYS A 570 11.08 20.51 9.21
C LYS A 570 10.00 20.19 8.16
N LEU A 571 9.62 18.91 7.98
CA LEU A 571 8.53 18.48 7.10
C LEU A 571 7.17 18.33 7.81
N TYR A 572 7.13 18.27 9.15
CA TYR A 572 5.90 18.00 9.92
C TYR A 572 5.72 18.78 11.24
N ASP A 573 6.77 19.41 11.77
CA ASP A 573 6.76 20.15 13.04
C ASP A 573 6.74 21.67 12.75
N PRO A 574 5.59 22.37 12.85
CA PRO A 574 5.49 23.81 12.60
C PRO A 574 6.17 24.69 13.68
N TYR A 575 6.85 24.06 14.64
CA TYR A 575 7.67 24.69 15.66
C TYR A 575 9.15 24.25 15.54
N SER A 576 9.59 23.73 14.38
CA SER A 576 10.94 23.20 14.15
C SER A 576 12.06 24.27 14.13
N GLU A 577 11.71 25.53 13.91
CA GLU A 577 12.65 26.67 13.83
C GLU A 577 13.48 26.86 15.12
N CYS A 578 13.00 26.34 16.26
CA CYS A 578 13.63 26.52 17.57
C CYS A 578 14.79 25.55 17.86
N ASP A 579 15.15 24.65 16.94
CA ASP A 579 16.05 23.51 17.20
C ASP A 579 17.26 23.46 16.21
N GLU A 580 17.82 24.60 15.78
CA GLU A 580 18.99 24.63 14.88
C GLU A 580 20.34 24.52 15.61
N HIS A 581 21.11 23.47 15.30
CA HIS A 581 22.47 23.24 15.80
C HIS A 581 23.51 23.41 14.68
N LYS A 582 24.64 24.08 14.94
CA LYS A 582 25.74 24.21 13.97
C LYS A 582 26.48 22.87 13.81
N GLN A 583 26.83 22.50 12.56
CA GLN A 583 27.58 21.26 12.32
C GLN A 583 28.99 21.31 12.96
N PRO A 584 29.44 20.23 13.62
CA PRO A 584 30.75 20.17 14.27
C PRO A 584 31.89 19.94 13.25
N HIS A 585 33.03 20.60 13.47
CA HIS A 585 34.28 20.28 12.77
C HIS A 585 34.95 19.05 13.42
N ILE A 586 35.53 18.16 12.61
CA ILE A 586 36.06 16.86 13.03
C ILE A 586 37.48 16.69 12.49
N GLU A 587 38.43 16.45 13.40
CA GLU A 587 39.87 16.42 13.13
C GLU A 587 40.50 15.04 13.42
N GLY A 588 39.84 14.20 14.22
CA GLY A 588 40.29 12.85 14.60
C GLY A 588 39.28 12.13 15.48
N ILE A 589 39.65 10.97 16.05
CA ILE A 589 38.78 10.14 16.90
C ILE A 589 38.26 10.91 18.11
N GLN A 590 39.07 11.76 18.76
CA GLN A 590 38.64 12.50 19.95
C GLN A 590 37.54 13.53 19.65
N SER A 591 37.68 14.32 18.57
CA SER A 591 36.66 15.28 18.14
C SER A 591 35.43 14.57 17.56
N GLY A 592 35.61 13.44 16.85
CA GLY A 592 34.53 12.56 16.40
C GLY A 592 33.69 11.99 17.56
N ALA A 593 34.35 11.47 18.61
CA ALA A 593 33.69 10.94 19.79
C ALA A 593 32.98 12.04 20.61
N LYS A 594 33.58 13.24 20.73
CA LYS A 594 32.98 14.41 21.40
C LYS A 594 31.72 14.89 20.66
N ALA A 595 31.81 15.05 19.33
CA ALA A 595 30.67 15.39 18.49
C ALA A 595 29.56 14.32 18.58
N ALA A 596 29.93 13.03 18.56
CA ALA A 596 28.98 11.93 18.69
C ALA A 596 28.26 11.88 20.03
N GLY A 597 28.99 12.05 21.15
CA GLY A 597 28.40 12.13 22.49
C GLY A 597 27.42 13.31 22.60
N ASN A 598 27.79 14.46 22.03
CA ASN A 598 26.90 15.61 21.90
C ASN A 598 25.66 15.27 21.06
N SER A 599 25.79 14.61 19.91
CA SER A 599 24.63 14.27 19.06
C SER A 599 23.64 13.29 19.72
N VAL A 600 24.12 12.28 20.48
CA VAL A 600 23.21 11.46 21.30
C VAL A 600 22.53 12.34 22.35
N TRP A 601 23.30 13.14 23.08
CA TRP A 601 22.78 14.00 24.13
C TRP A 601 21.72 14.98 23.60
N HIS A 602 21.97 15.65 22.49
CA HIS A 602 21.02 16.57 21.85
C HIS A 602 19.81 15.84 21.26
N GLY A 603 19.97 14.71 20.56
CA GLY A 603 18.84 13.94 20.03
C GLY A 603 17.89 13.45 21.12
N PHE A 604 18.42 12.93 22.23
CA PHE A 604 17.60 12.54 23.39
C PHE A 604 17.06 13.75 24.17
N LYS A 605 17.87 14.79 24.41
CA LYS A 605 17.46 16.01 25.12
C LYS A 605 16.36 16.76 24.37
N ASP A 606 16.47 16.94 23.06
CA ASP A 606 15.53 17.72 22.26
C ASP A 606 14.33 16.90 21.76
N GLY A 607 14.40 15.57 21.84
CA GLY A 607 13.24 14.68 21.81
C GLY A 607 12.44 14.73 23.13
N ILE A 608 13.09 14.43 24.27
CA ILE A 608 12.44 14.38 25.59
C ILE A 608 11.97 15.77 26.05
N SER A 609 12.80 16.82 25.95
CA SER A 609 12.34 18.18 26.23
C SER A 609 11.34 18.68 25.19
N GLY A 610 11.24 18.05 24.02
CA GLY A 610 10.16 18.25 23.06
C GLY A 610 8.77 18.05 23.68
N LEU A 611 8.60 17.09 24.59
CA LEU A 611 7.37 16.84 25.35
C LEU A 611 6.92 17.99 26.26
N VAL A 612 7.76 19.00 26.48
CA VAL A 612 7.43 20.20 27.27
C VAL A 612 7.58 21.47 26.42
N LYS A 613 8.68 21.59 25.66
CA LYS A 613 8.95 22.69 24.73
C LYS A 613 7.85 22.85 23.69
N LYS A 614 7.44 21.78 23.01
CA LYS A 614 6.49 21.87 21.88
C LYS A 614 5.06 22.16 22.37
N PRO A 615 4.53 21.52 23.43
CA PRO A 615 3.30 21.98 24.09
C PRO A 615 3.39 23.42 24.57
N ARG A 616 4.49 23.85 25.20
CA ARG A 616 4.61 25.24 25.68
C ARG A 616 4.65 26.27 24.54
N ALA A 617 5.41 26.01 23.48
CA ALA A 617 5.49 26.88 22.31
C ALA A 617 4.16 26.94 21.54
N GLY A 618 3.49 25.80 21.39
CA GLY A 618 2.12 25.74 20.84
C GLY A 618 1.13 26.50 21.72
N PHE A 619 1.21 26.35 23.05
CA PHE A 619 0.36 27.07 24.00
C PHE A 619 0.57 28.59 23.95
N GLN A 620 1.82 29.04 23.82
CA GLN A 620 2.16 30.45 23.68
C GLN A 620 1.70 31.05 22.34
N ARG A 621 1.52 30.23 21.29
CA ARG A 621 1.01 30.68 19.98
C ARG A 621 -0.52 30.57 19.85
N HIS A 622 -1.15 29.53 20.42
CA HIS A 622 -2.57 29.19 20.20
C HIS A 622 -3.31 28.62 21.43
N GLY A 623 -2.90 28.96 22.66
CA GLY A 623 -3.58 28.59 23.91
C GLY A 623 -3.62 27.07 24.21
N ILE A 624 -4.56 26.62 25.05
CA ILE A 624 -4.73 25.20 25.44
C ILE A 624 -4.69 24.26 24.22
N ILE A 625 -5.38 24.69 23.15
CA ILE A 625 -5.45 24.09 21.83
C ILE A 625 -4.06 23.87 21.19
N GLY A 626 -3.25 24.93 21.13
CA GLY A 626 -1.87 24.84 20.64
C GLY A 626 -1.00 23.94 21.51
N GLY A 627 -1.27 23.89 22.82
CA GLY A 627 -0.64 22.95 23.75
C GLY A 627 -0.88 21.48 23.37
N ALA A 628 -2.13 21.13 23.06
CA ALA A 628 -2.48 19.77 22.61
C ALA A 628 -1.82 19.39 21.28
N ALA A 629 -1.81 20.29 20.29
CA ALA A 629 -1.12 20.04 19.03
C ALA A 629 0.41 19.97 19.19
N GLY A 630 0.98 20.79 20.08
CA GLY A 630 2.39 20.70 20.46
C GLY A 630 2.75 19.36 21.10
N ALA A 631 1.83 18.73 21.83
CA ALA A 631 2.00 17.38 22.36
C ALA A 631 1.91 16.32 21.25
N ALA A 632 0.94 16.44 20.33
CA ALA A 632 0.80 15.53 19.18
C ALA A 632 2.06 15.52 18.30
N VAL A 633 2.69 16.68 18.08
CA VAL A 633 3.97 16.83 17.33
C VAL A 633 5.19 16.37 18.16
N ALA A 634 5.12 16.40 19.50
CA ALA A 634 6.19 15.90 20.36
C ALA A 634 6.32 14.37 20.32
N ILE A 635 5.21 13.62 20.20
CA ILE A 635 5.19 12.14 20.17
C ILE A 635 6.11 11.55 19.08
N PRO A 636 5.98 11.90 17.78
CA PRO A 636 6.88 11.40 16.75
C PRO A 636 8.31 11.91 16.95
N ASN A 637 8.49 13.15 17.43
CA ASN A 637 9.82 13.70 17.76
C ASN A 637 10.54 12.92 18.88
N VAL A 638 9.83 12.30 19.83
CA VAL A 638 10.42 11.42 20.87
C VAL A 638 10.97 10.11 20.31
N VAL A 639 10.54 9.69 19.11
CA VAL A 639 11.17 8.55 18.41
C VAL A 639 12.23 9.05 17.41
N ILE A 640 11.88 10.07 16.61
CA ILE A 640 12.69 10.54 15.49
C ILE A 640 13.96 11.25 15.95
N LYS A 641 13.91 12.19 16.91
CA LYS A 641 15.11 12.92 17.36
C LYS A 641 16.14 12.02 18.08
N PRO A 642 15.76 11.07 18.95
CA PRO A 642 16.72 10.13 19.52
C PRO A 642 17.32 9.16 18.50
N VAL A 643 16.55 8.70 17.51
CA VAL A 643 17.08 7.88 16.40
C VAL A 643 18.03 8.71 15.53
N ALA A 644 17.67 9.95 15.19
CA ALA A 644 18.54 10.90 14.48
C ALA A 644 19.86 11.12 15.24
N GLY A 645 19.81 11.48 16.52
CA GLY A 645 21.00 11.70 17.36
C GLY A 645 21.87 10.46 17.55
N THR A 646 21.28 9.27 17.51
CA THR A 646 22.00 7.98 17.55
C THR A 646 22.68 7.65 16.21
N LEU A 647 22.12 8.10 15.09
CA LEU A 647 22.70 7.90 13.75
C LEU A 647 23.73 8.99 13.42
N ALA A 648 23.49 10.22 13.89
CA ALA A 648 24.48 11.28 13.95
C ALA A 648 25.69 10.83 14.76
N SER A 649 25.50 10.20 15.93
CA SER A 649 26.65 9.76 16.73
C SER A 649 27.48 8.68 16.03
N ILE A 650 26.86 7.70 15.38
CA ILE A 650 27.55 6.74 14.50
C ILE A 650 28.29 7.49 13.37
N THR A 651 27.65 8.47 12.74
CA THR A 651 28.25 9.30 11.67
C THR A 651 29.48 10.06 12.17
N TRP A 652 29.41 10.78 13.29
CA TRP A 652 30.52 11.60 13.81
C TRP A 652 31.67 10.75 14.39
N LEU A 653 31.37 9.65 15.10
CA LEU A 653 32.39 8.66 15.51
C LEU A 653 33.12 8.12 14.27
N SER A 654 32.35 7.73 13.26
CA SER A 654 32.90 7.11 12.04
C SER A 654 33.67 8.09 11.16
N ARG A 655 33.31 9.39 11.13
CA ARG A 655 34.12 10.47 10.54
C ARG A 655 35.43 10.70 11.29
N GLY A 656 35.43 10.66 12.62
CA GLY A 656 36.66 10.70 13.43
C GLY A 656 37.56 9.48 13.19
N VAL A 657 36.99 8.27 13.18
CA VAL A 657 37.71 7.03 12.82
C VAL A 657 38.21 7.06 11.38
N TYR A 658 37.49 7.67 10.43
CA TYR A 658 37.95 7.81 9.04
C TYR A 658 39.14 8.78 8.90
N ALA A 659 39.12 9.90 9.63
CA ALA A 659 40.26 10.81 9.71
C ALA A 659 41.52 10.08 10.22
N GLU A 660 41.38 9.27 11.27
CA GLU A 660 42.49 8.50 11.86
C GLU A 660 42.91 7.28 11.00
N ALA A 661 41.96 6.60 10.35
CA ALA A 661 42.22 5.48 9.44
C ALA A 661 43.00 5.91 8.19
N LYS A 662 42.95 7.20 7.81
CA LYS A 662 43.82 7.78 6.79
C LYS A 662 45.30 7.77 7.19
N HIS A 663 45.61 7.80 8.50
CA HIS A 663 46.96 7.59 9.04
C HIS A 663 47.30 6.11 9.26
N PHE A 664 46.30 5.26 9.52
CA PHE A 664 46.49 3.85 9.90
C PHE A 664 46.34 2.81 8.76
N LYS A 665 46.46 3.21 7.50
CA LYS A 665 46.45 2.28 6.34
C LYS A 665 47.79 1.51 6.18
N ASN A 666 48.28 0.91 7.26
CA ASN A 666 49.48 0.08 7.32
C ASN A 666 49.32 -1.04 8.38
N ARG A 667 49.48 -2.31 7.97
CA ARG A 667 49.39 -3.57 8.77
C ARG A 667 47.97 -4.14 9.00
N SER A 668 47.87 -5.39 9.48
CA SER A 668 47.01 -6.43 8.86
C SER A 668 46.16 -7.33 9.82
N ASN A 669 45.25 -8.14 9.22
CA ASN A 669 44.34 -9.18 9.78
C ASN A 669 45.04 -10.58 9.92
N PRO A 670 44.43 -11.78 10.26
CA PRO A 670 43.06 -12.23 10.67
C PRO A 670 43.08 -13.10 12.00
N ASP A 671 42.27 -14.11 12.42
CA ASP A 671 40.97 -14.85 12.13
C ASP A 671 40.56 -15.66 13.44
N SER A 672 39.71 -16.71 13.65
CA SER A 672 38.62 -17.53 13.01
C SER A 672 37.86 -18.37 14.11
N GLY A 673 36.88 -19.27 13.81
CA GLY A 673 36.42 -20.35 14.76
C GLY A 673 34.97 -20.95 14.63
N ASN A 674 34.71 -22.17 15.18
CA ASN A 674 33.60 -23.15 14.89
C ASN A 674 32.83 -23.67 16.16
N GLN A 675 31.65 -24.37 16.22
CA GLN A 675 30.53 -24.70 15.26
C GLN A 675 29.10 -24.97 15.91
N SER A 676 28.56 -26.22 16.00
CA SER A 676 27.14 -26.64 16.26
C SER A 676 27.04 -28.00 17.05
N PRO A 677 25.94 -28.85 17.16
CA PRO A 677 24.47 -28.80 16.82
C PRO A 677 23.48 -29.53 17.84
N VAL A 678 22.27 -30.01 17.40
CA VAL A 678 21.30 -31.02 18.02
C VAL A 678 20.18 -30.44 18.98
N SER A 679 18.91 -30.93 19.23
CA SER A 679 17.99 -32.09 18.90
C SER A 679 16.47 -31.71 18.77
N ARG A 680 15.50 -32.68 18.62
CA ARG A 680 14.00 -32.54 18.79
C ARG A 680 13.19 -33.86 18.92
N PRO A 681 12.03 -33.89 19.64
CA PRO A 681 10.66 -34.20 19.10
C PRO A 681 9.55 -33.28 19.74
N TYR A 682 8.20 -33.45 19.82
CA TYR A 682 7.07 -34.31 19.29
C TYR A 682 5.81 -33.36 19.02
N GLY A 683 4.47 -33.59 19.00
CA GLY A 683 3.44 -34.68 19.13
C GLY A 683 2.16 -34.17 19.90
N HIS A 684 0.86 -34.58 19.79
CA HIS A 684 -0.01 -35.36 18.84
C HIS A 684 -1.57 -35.19 19.07
N ARG A 685 -2.43 -35.01 18.03
CA ARG A 685 -3.89 -35.42 17.81
C ARG A 685 -5.03 -35.10 18.84
N ARG A 686 -6.38 -35.23 18.59
CA ARG A 686 -7.35 -35.05 17.44
C ARG A 686 -8.85 -35.29 17.89
N THR A 687 -9.87 -34.63 17.26
CA THR A 687 -11.33 -35.02 17.08
C THR A 687 -12.36 -34.97 18.26
N ALA A 688 -13.71 -34.89 18.12
CA ALA A 688 -14.70 -34.70 17.00
C ALA A 688 -16.12 -34.21 17.50
N SER A 689 -17.15 -34.11 16.63
CA SER A 689 -18.49 -33.48 16.81
C SER A 689 -19.73 -34.42 16.67
N GLY A 690 -20.96 -33.86 16.70
CA GLY A 690 -22.27 -34.55 16.56
C GLY A 690 -23.26 -33.90 15.54
N PRO A 691 -24.49 -34.45 15.33
CA PRO A 691 -25.25 -34.32 14.06
C PRO A 691 -26.65 -33.67 14.10
N GLN A 692 -27.29 -33.52 12.92
CA GLN A 692 -28.71 -33.14 12.69
C GLN A 692 -29.37 -33.98 11.55
N ILE A 693 -30.62 -33.68 11.16
CA ILE A 693 -31.59 -34.62 10.52
C ILE A 693 -32.09 -34.14 9.12
N TYR A 694 -32.51 -35.09 8.27
CA TYR A 694 -32.93 -34.92 6.86
C TYR A 694 -34.47 -34.85 6.63
N LEU A 695 -34.87 -34.37 5.44
CA LEU A 695 -36.16 -34.64 4.76
C LEU A 695 -35.96 -34.80 3.23
N THR A 696 -36.93 -35.43 2.55
CA THR A 696 -36.96 -35.77 1.10
C THR A 696 -37.97 -34.87 0.34
N ASP A 697 -38.23 -34.95 -0.98
CA ASP A 697 -37.83 -35.92 -2.00
C ASP A 697 -37.75 -35.27 -3.41
N THR A 698 -36.86 -35.79 -4.27
CA THR A 698 -36.53 -35.34 -5.66
C THR A 698 -35.29 -36.12 -6.12
N SER A 699 -34.96 -36.17 -7.43
CA SER A 699 -33.72 -36.85 -7.85
C SER A 699 -32.46 -36.12 -7.34
N PRO A 700 -31.38 -36.84 -7.00
CA PRO A 700 -30.14 -36.23 -6.49
C PRO A 700 -29.57 -35.16 -7.43
N GLU A 701 -29.63 -35.39 -8.74
CA GLU A 701 -29.15 -34.48 -9.77
C GLU A 701 -30.02 -33.22 -9.92
N GLU A 702 -31.35 -33.31 -9.70
CA GLU A 702 -32.26 -32.15 -9.74
C GLU A 702 -32.11 -31.29 -8.49
N ARG A 703 -32.05 -31.89 -7.29
CA ARG A 703 -31.73 -31.17 -6.04
C ARG A 703 -30.39 -30.45 -6.17
N ALA A 704 -29.36 -31.19 -6.60
CA ALA A 704 -28.02 -30.65 -6.79
C ALA A 704 -27.96 -29.54 -7.85
N SER A 705 -28.74 -29.65 -8.93
CA SER A 705 -28.83 -28.61 -9.97
C SER A 705 -29.50 -27.34 -9.45
N PHE A 706 -30.59 -27.47 -8.68
CA PHE A 706 -31.30 -26.36 -8.05
C PHE A 706 -30.42 -25.64 -7.01
N GLU A 707 -29.79 -26.36 -6.10
CA GLU A 707 -29.00 -25.77 -5.00
C GLU A 707 -27.63 -25.24 -5.43
N SER A 708 -26.97 -25.85 -6.41
CA SER A 708 -25.65 -25.41 -6.87
C SER A 708 -25.69 -24.38 -8.01
N GLY A 709 -26.85 -24.18 -8.64
CA GLY A 709 -27.01 -23.36 -9.85
C GLY A 709 -26.29 -23.92 -11.09
N LEU A 710 -25.85 -25.19 -11.06
CA LEU A 710 -25.25 -25.89 -12.19
C LEU A 710 -26.33 -26.60 -13.02
N THR A 711 -26.02 -26.88 -14.29
CA THR A 711 -26.91 -27.71 -15.13
C THR A 711 -26.90 -29.17 -14.67
N ILE A 712 -28.03 -29.87 -14.81
CA ILE A 712 -28.21 -31.29 -14.45
C ILE A 712 -27.09 -32.17 -15.04
N ASN A 713 -26.69 -31.93 -16.30
CA ASN A 713 -25.60 -32.67 -16.94
C ASN A 713 -24.25 -32.46 -16.23
N LYS A 714 -23.92 -31.23 -15.82
CA LYS A 714 -22.69 -30.94 -15.06
C LYS A 714 -22.73 -31.57 -13.66
N CYS A 715 -23.90 -31.64 -13.03
CA CYS A 715 -24.06 -32.35 -11.76
C CYS A 715 -23.78 -33.86 -11.94
N ARG A 716 -24.30 -34.47 -13.01
CA ARG A 716 -24.07 -35.89 -13.34
C ARG A 716 -22.59 -36.18 -13.62
N GLU A 717 -21.89 -35.29 -14.34
CA GLU A 717 -20.43 -35.39 -14.56
C GLU A 717 -19.65 -35.39 -13.24
N ILE A 718 -19.95 -34.44 -12.34
CA ILE A 718 -19.32 -34.31 -11.01
C ILE A 718 -19.53 -35.57 -10.17
N LEU A 719 -20.76 -36.12 -10.16
CA LEU A 719 -21.09 -37.34 -9.40
C LEU A 719 -20.38 -38.58 -9.96
N THR A 720 -20.30 -38.70 -11.28
CA THR A 720 -19.61 -39.81 -11.97
C THR A 720 -18.11 -39.79 -11.68
N GLU A 721 -17.48 -38.62 -11.75
CA GLU A 721 -16.05 -38.45 -11.48
C GLU A 721 -15.71 -38.67 -10.00
N PHE A 722 -16.58 -38.25 -9.07
CA PHE A 722 -16.41 -38.55 -7.65
C PHE A 722 -16.42 -40.07 -7.36
N GLU A 723 -17.40 -40.80 -7.90
CA GLU A 723 -17.45 -42.26 -7.71
C GLU A 723 -16.27 -42.96 -8.40
N ARG A 724 -15.76 -42.48 -9.54
CA ARG A 724 -14.51 -42.98 -10.14
C ARG A 724 -13.33 -42.85 -9.17
N ILE A 725 -13.09 -41.65 -8.65
CA ILE A 725 -11.99 -41.34 -7.72
C ILE A 725 -12.14 -42.14 -6.40
N LYS A 726 -13.36 -42.33 -5.93
CA LYS A 726 -13.67 -43.14 -4.74
C LYS A 726 -13.32 -44.61 -4.95
N ASN A 727 -13.81 -45.23 -6.03
CA ASN A 727 -13.51 -46.63 -6.37
C ASN A 727 -12.00 -46.89 -6.56
N GLU A 728 -11.27 -45.96 -7.18
CA GLU A 728 -9.80 -46.03 -7.31
C GLU A 728 -9.09 -45.99 -5.96
N ARG A 729 -9.54 -45.16 -5.02
CA ARG A 729 -8.94 -45.05 -3.68
C ARG A 729 -9.30 -46.23 -2.77
N GLU A 730 -10.52 -46.75 -2.88
CA GLU A 730 -10.97 -47.94 -2.16
C GLU A 730 -10.22 -49.19 -2.65
N SER A 731 -10.04 -49.37 -3.97
CA SER A 731 -9.24 -50.48 -4.52
C SER A 731 -7.75 -50.38 -4.15
N MET A 732 -7.13 -49.19 -4.22
CA MET A 732 -5.77 -48.98 -3.70
C MET A 732 -5.63 -49.29 -2.19
N SER A 733 -6.67 -49.01 -1.39
CA SER A 733 -6.71 -49.36 0.03
C SER A 733 -6.75 -50.88 0.24
N ILE A 734 -7.55 -51.60 -0.55
CA ILE A 734 -7.65 -53.06 -0.53
C ILE A 734 -6.31 -53.71 -0.89
N ASP A 735 -5.64 -53.28 -1.96
CA ASP A 735 -4.32 -53.79 -2.35
C ASP A 735 -3.24 -53.51 -1.30
N SER A 736 -3.32 -52.37 -0.60
CA SER A 736 -2.38 -52.05 0.49
C SER A 736 -2.54 -52.96 1.73
N ASN A 737 -3.72 -53.55 1.90
CA ASN A 737 -4.03 -54.53 2.95
C ASN A 737 -3.77 -55.99 2.51
N ASN A 738 -3.56 -56.24 1.23
CA ASN A 738 -3.36 -57.59 0.70
C ASN A 738 -2.03 -58.18 1.19
N SER A 739 -2.11 -59.22 2.03
CA SER A 739 -1.02 -59.56 2.99
C SER A 739 0.27 -60.10 2.35
N SER A 740 0.25 -60.46 1.07
CA SER A 740 1.41 -60.96 0.32
C SER A 740 2.43 -59.85 0.04
N THR A 741 1.97 -58.63 -0.26
CA THR A 741 2.82 -57.49 -0.66
C THR A 741 3.67 -57.00 0.51
N ARG A 742 3.06 -56.83 1.70
CA ARG A 742 3.77 -56.51 2.96
C ARG A 742 4.82 -57.56 3.34
N LYS A 743 4.60 -58.85 3.01
CA LYS A 743 5.59 -59.92 3.24
C LYS A 743 6.77 -59.83 2.27
N LYS A 744 6.55 -59.50 0.99
CA LYS A 744 7.62 -59.27 0.01
C LYS A 744 8.47 -58.05 0.39
N GLU A 745 7.87 -56.89 0.67
CA GLU A 745 8.62 -55.69 1.03
C GLU A 745 9.51 -55.87 2.27
N ASN A 746 8.97 -56.45 3.34
CA ASN A 746 9.72 -56.65 4.57
C ASN A 746 10.86 -57.68 4.41
N LYS A 747 10.74 -58.63 3.48
CA LYS A 747 11.83 -59.55 3.12
C LYS A 747 12.95 -58.81 2.37
N ILE A 748 12.60 -57.91 1.44
CA ILE A 748 13.56 -57.08 0.69
C ILE A 748 14.27 -56.07 1.61
N LYS A 749 13.53 -55.35 2.46
CA LYS A 749 14.09 -54.39 3.42
C LYS A 749 15.08 -55.04 4.41
N ARG A 750 14.81 -56.29 4.85
CA ARG A 750 15.74 -57.08 5.69
C ARG A 750 16.98 -57.58 4.94
N LEU A 751 16.89 -57.86 3.63
CA LEU A 751 18.05 -58.21 2.80
C LEU A 751 19.01 -57.03 2.64
N PHE A 752 18.51 -55.84 2.30
CA PHE A 752 19.33 -54.64 2.15
C PHE A 752 19.98 -54.17 3.48
N GLN A 753 19.31 -54.38 4.62
CA GLN A 753 19.93 -54.11 5.93
C GLN A 753 21.12 -55.04 6.24
N ARG A 754 21.05 -56.33 5.86
CA ARG A 754 22.16 -57.28 6.08
C ARG A 754 23.38 -57.02 5.19
N GLN A 755 23.21 -56.49 3.98
CA GLN A 755 24.37 -56.14 3.13
C GLN A 755 25.13 -54.89 3.62
N ARG A 756 24.47 -53.95 4.31
CA ARG A 756 25.12 -52.74 4.84
C ARG A 756 25.89 -52.93 6.16
N SER A 757 25.77 -54.09 6.80
CA SER A 757 26.52 -54.44 8.02
C SER A 757 27.72 -55.36 7.77
N GLY A 758 28.13 -55.53 6.50
CA GLY A 758 29.16 -56.51 6.09
C GLY A 758 30.42 -55.93 5.43
N SER A 759 30.57 -54.61 5.36
CA SER A 759 31.69 -53.94 4.70
C SER A 759 32.34 -52.90 5.62
N ALA A 760 33.11 -53.37 6.60
CA ALA A 760 33.92 -52.55 7.51
C ALA A 760 35.19 -53.33 7.89
N SER A 761 36.14 -53.35 6.96
CA SER A 761 37.50 -53.88 7.07
C SER A 761 38.41 -53.03 6.19
#